data_AF-A0A517Y5Q5-F1
#
_entry.id   AF-A0A517Y5Q5-F1
#
_cell.length_a   1.000
_cell.length_b   1.000
_cell.length_c   1.000
_cell.angle_alpha   90.00
_cell.angle_beta   90.00
_cell.angle_gamma   90.00
#
_symmetry.space_group_name_H-M   'P 1'
#
loop_
_entity.id
_entity.type
_entity.pdbx_description
1 polymer ?
#
loop_
_entity_poly.entity_id
_entity_poly.type
_entity_poly.pdbx_seq_one_letter_code
_entity_poly.pdbx_strand_id
1 'polypeptide(L)'
;MNLSCPQTSLLLLTVTLFALPAPAQEKAPARGETIVNSLGMKLLPIAPGRFVMGTSDLPPQSQAEFDQRDYDESPAHQVTISRPFHLGATEVTNAQYEQFDPKHKTRRGLGNVSKADDEPVTYVTWQQTCDFCAWLTKKEGRPYRLPTEAEWEYACRAGTTTVFTTGEELTAAAANLGVTTDDKPRPTTMKVASFPPNAWGLFDLHGNVEEWCHDWYGPYPATEQTDPVGAAEGIARVVRGGSYNGRKRGNFVGSGRYCRSANRGGYLPDDANRAVGFRVVLGELPKSQPLASTGQKPAGSGPLPTKLPSVDPSQPYFDNFLSDNRRATIPANSWGPVYSAWNHFAAVCSCPNGDILAAWYTTKSEEGRELAQGFTRLRAGTNRWEPAACLLDIPDMNDHAPVLLTAGERIFHFFGQGLKGWDDAAIAVRTSDDSGNTWTPARIIWSREEGVKLSQPCSAVALPGGTLVLAIDGDNHRHERLLTSSDHGQSWQLCTGDLREACDKKYAIHPALFVRKDHSLGLFLRGPNPLPLLVTADLGQTWKSIATPLPGVSVGQKSAALRLASGAVVLVSADSTRKIVGGPTYVALSPDDGATWTHVRKLDDLGGYLALTQAPNGVIYAFGSRQSVAAFNEAWLKQGPPIP
;
A
#
# COMPACT_ATOMS: atom_id res chain seq x y z
N MET A 1 12.45 13.90 91.12
CA MET A 1 11.70 12.64 90.93
C MET A 1 11.98 12.15 89.53
N ASN A 2 12.48 10.93 89.44
CA ASN A 2 12.94 10.26 88.22
C ASN A 2 11.79 9.86 87.29
N LEU A 3 12.12 9.74 85.99
CA LEU A 3 11.80 8.66 85.03
C LEU A 3 11.97 9.25 83.59
N SER A 4 13.16 9.25 82.98
CA SER A 4 13.86 8.21 82.20
C SER A 4 13.15 7.68 80.94
N CYS A 5 13.64 8.07 79.75
CA CYS A 5 14.09 7.13 78.68
C CYS A 5 14.86 7.87 77.55
N PRO A 6 15.84 7.22 76.86
CA PRO A 6 16.95 7.91 76.18
C PRO A 6 16.86 7.97 74.64
N GLN A 7 17.74 8.80 74.08
CA GLN A 7 18.03 9.00 72.66
C GLN A 7 18.76 7.79 72.03
N THR A 8 18.49 7.54 70.75
CA THR A 8 19.31 6.67 69.89
C THR A 8 19.62 7.35 68.57
N SER A 9 20.92 7.53 68.31
CA SER A 9 21.50 8.00 67.04
C SER A 9 21.35 6.95 65.94
N LEU A 10 20.92 7.37 64.75
CA LEU A 10 20.80 6.51 63.57
C LEU A 10 22.11 6.54 62.76
N LEU A 11 22.77 5.39 62.66
CA LEU A 11 23.94 5.13 61.82
C LEU A 11 23.46 4.83 60.39
N LEU A 12 23.94 5.55 59.38
CA LEU A 12 23.68 5.23 57.97
C LEU A 12 24.46 3.95 57.58
N LEU A 13 23.74 2.89 57.19
CA LEU A 13 24.31 1.72 56.54
C LEU A 13 24.07 1.83 55.02
N THR A 14 25.13 2.00 54.24
CA THR A 14 25.12 1.83 52.78
C THR A 14 24.93 0.35 52.45
N VAL A 15 23.77 0.00 51.88
CA VAL A 15 23.50 -1.35 51.33
C VAL A 15 23.95 -1.37 49.88
N THR A 16 25.05 -2.07 49.60
CA THR A 16 25.47 -2.43 48.25
C THR A 16 24.50 -3.51 47.74
N LEU A 17 23.64 -3.17 46.77
CA LEU A 17 22.82 -4.17 46.08
C LEU A 17 23.73 -5.04 45.20
N PHE A 18 23.94 -6.29 45.60
CA PHE A 18 24.40 -7.33 44.69
C PHE A 18 23.26 -7.62 43.69
N ALA A 19 23.53 -7.41 42.41
CA ALA A 19 22.65 -7.85 41.34
C ALA A 19 22.56 -9.39 41.38
N LEU A 20 21.37 -9.91 41.65
CA LEU A 20 21.08 -11.33 41.50
C LEU A 20 21.11 -11.67 40.00
N PRO A 21 21.71 -12.81 39.61
CA PRO A 21 21.62 -13.28 38.23
C PRO A 21 20.16 -13.56 37.88
N ALA A 22 19.73 -13.12 36.70
CA ALA A 22 18.42 -13.46 36.16
C ALA A 22 18.25 -15.00 36.17
N PRO A 23 17.05 -15.52 36.49
CA PRO A 23 16.82 -16.96 36.46
C PRO A 23 17.10 -17.49 35.05
N ALA A 24 17.88 -18.57 34.98
CA ALA A 24 18.19 -19.24 33.74
C ALA A 24 16.89 -19.67 33.04
N GLN A 25 16.76 -19.25 31.78
CA GLN A 25 15.66 -19.61 30.89
C GLN A 25 15.62 -21.14 30.73
N GLU A 26 14.57 -21.77 31.26
CA GLU A 26 14.35 -23.20 31.11
C GLU A 26 14.06 -23.49 29.63
N LYS A 27 15.00 -24.15 28.93
CA LYS A 27 14.77 -24.70 27.59
C LYS A 27 13.61 -25.67 27.68
N ALA A 28 12.42 -25.29 27.22
CA ALA A 28 11.33 -26.24 27.03
C ALA A 28 11.78 -27.27 25.97
N PRO A 29 11.94 -28.57 26.31
CA PRO A 29 12.30 -29.56 25.30
C PRO A 29 11.09 -29.80 24.41
N ALA A 30 11.31 -29.70 23.10
CA ALA A 30 10.32 -30.10 22.10
C ALA A 30 9.98 -31.59 22.30
N ARG A 31 8.74 -31.91 22.71
CA ARG A 31 8.25 -33.28 22.77
C ARG A 31 7.86 -33.72 21.36
N GLY A 32 8.79 -34.34 20.65
CA GLY A 32 8.58 -34.96 19.34
C GLY A 32 9.91 -35.27 18.65
N GLU A 33 9.91 -36.16 17.66
CA GLU A 33 11.09 -36.39 16.82
C GLU A 33 11.07 -35.46 15.61
N THR A 34 12.26 -34.99 15.21
CA THR A 34 12.45 -34.29 13.93
C THR A 34 12.16 -35.25 12.79
N ILE A 35 11.35 -34.79 11.82
CA ILE A 35 11.02 -35.57 10.63
C ILE A 35 11.84 -35.05 9.45
N VAL A 36 12.36 -35.97 8.64
CA VAL A 36 12.89 -35.66 7.31
C VAL A 36 11.92 -36.23 6.28
N ASN A 37 11.33 -35.37 5.46
CA ASN A 37 10.34 -35.79 4.47
C ASN A 37 11.01 -36.30 3.16
N SER A 38 10.20 -36.70 2.19
CA SER A 38 10.68 -37.23 0.89
C SER A 38 11.45 -36.22 0.03
N LEU A 39 11.39 -34.92 0.35
CA LEU A 39 12.13 -33.85 -0.31
C LEU A 39 13.40 -33.45 0.46
N GLY A 40 13.71 -34.14 1.57
CA GLY A 40 14.84 -33.81 2.44
C GLY A 40 14.59 -32.63 3.39
N MET A 41 13.35 -32.14 3.50
CA MET A 41 13.00 -31.07 4.43
C MET A 41 13.05 -31.58 5.87
N LYS A 42 13.74 -30.85 6.76
CA LYS A 42 13.70 -31.08 8.20
C LYS A 42 12.50 -30.35 8.79
N LEU A 43 11.61 -31.09 9.44
CA LEU A 43 10.41 -30.58 10.11
C LEU A 43 10.58 -30.77 11.61
N LEU A 44 10.63 -29.67 12.35
CA LEU A 44 10.90 -29.65 13.79
C LEU A 44 9.58 -29.68 14.57
N PRO A 45 9.50 -30.49 15.65
CA PRO A 45 8.32 -30.59 16.48
C PRO A 45 8.11 -29.31 17.28
N ILE A 46 6.91 -28.75 17.18
CA ILE A 46 6.44 -27.60 17.93
C ILE A 46 5.45 -28.07 18.98
N ALA A 47 5.77 -27.84 20.26
CA ALA A 47 4.90 -28.22 21.37
C ALA A 47 3.71 -27.25 21.49
N PRO A 48 2.55 -27.68 22.02
CA PRO A 48 1.46 -26.78 22.38
C PRO A 48 1.90 -25.76 23.43
N GLY A 49 1.24 -24.61 23.45
CA GLY A 49 1.49 -23.60 24.47
C GLY A 49 0.63 -22.36 24.32
N ARG A 50 0.97 -21.35 25.11
CA ARG A 50 0.29 -20.04 25.11
C ARG A 50 1.33 -18.95 24.95
N PHE A 51 0.95 -17.89 24.24
CA PHE A 51 1.78 -16.70 24.08
C PHE A 51 0.90 -15.47 23.86
N VAL A 52 1.49 -14.30 24.08
CA VAL A 52 0.86 -13.02 23.72
C VAL A 52 1.22 -12.72 22.27
N MET A 53 0.21 -12.69 21.41
CA MET A 53 0.33 -12.31 20.00
C MET A 53 0.21 -10.80 19.85
N GLY A 54 1.02 -10.21 18.98
CA GLY A 54 1.09 -8.76 18.80
C GLY A 54 1.86 -8.04 19.91
N THR A 55 1.66 -6.73 20.02
CA THR A 55 2.26 -5.86 21.04
C THR A 55 1.37 -4.67 21.38
N SER A 56 1.38 -4.29 22.66
CA SER A 56 0.61 -3.17 23.24
C SER A 56 -0.91 -3.27 23.10
N ASP A 57 -1.64 -2.58 23.97
CA ASP A 57 -3.12 -2.59 23.96
C ASP A 57 -3.70 -1.63 22.91
N LEU A 58 -2.97 -0.57 22.56
CA LEU A 58 -3.44 0.52 21.70
C LEU A 58 -2.44 0.77 20.57
N PRO A 59 -2.89 1.22 19.39
CA PRO A 59 -2.00 1.72 18.32
C PRO A 59 -1.04 2.81 18.81
N PRO A 60 0.09 3.06 18.11
CA PRO A 60 1.03 4.11 18.46
C PRO A 60 0.35 5.45 18.70
N GLN A 61 0.76 6.16 19.75
CA GLN A 61 0.24 7.49 20.09
C GLN A 61 1.29 8.60 19.87
N SER A 62 2.53 8.23 19.58
CA SER A 62 3.66 9.13 19.40
C SER A 62 4.64 8.60 18.33
N GLN A 63 5.56 9.46 17.88
CA GLN A 63 6.60 9.05 16.93
C GLN A 63 7.50 7.97 17.50
N ALA A 64 7.88 8.10 18.78
CA ALA A 64 8.74 7.14 19.45
C ALA A 64 8.11 5.75 19.52
N GLU A 65 6.80 5.65 19.76
CA GLU A 65 6.08 4.38 19.70
C GLU A 65 5.99 3.86 18.26
N PHE A 66 5.64 4.73 17.31
CA PHE A 66 5.54 4.34 15.90
C PHE A 66 6.87 3.80 15.38
N ASP A 67 8.02 4.33 15.81
CA ASP A 67 9.33 3.84 15.39
C ASP A 67 9.63 2.41 15.90
N GLN A 68 8.92 1.96 16.96
CA GLN A 68 9.15 0.68 17.61
C GLN A 68 8.15 -0.41 17.22
N ARG A 69 6.94 -0.06 16.79
CA ARG A 69 5.86 -0.99 16.45
C ARG A 69 4.91 -0.41 15.42
N ASP A 70 4.28 -1.29 14.65
CA ASP A 70 3.22 -0.91 13.72
C ASP A 70 1.84 -0.91 14.38
N TYR A 71 0.89 -0.18 13.77
CA TYR A 71 -0.40 0.13 14.38
C TYR A 71 -1.29 -1.11 14.54
N ASP A 72 -1.09 -2.10 13.67
CA ASP A 72 -1.85 -3.32 13.52
C ASP A 72 -1.22 -4.52 14.25
N GLU A 73 -0.12 -4.28 14.98
CA GLU A 73 0.37 -5.21 16.00
C GLU A 73 -0.49 -5.16 17.28
N SER A 74 -1.40 -4.20 17.40
CA SER A 74 -2.32 -4.02 18.54
C SER A 74 -3.78 -4.39 18.19
N PRO A 75 -4.59 -4.83 19.17
CA PRO A 75 -4.22 -5.11 20.55
C PRO A 75 -3.45 -6.43 20.70
N ALA A 76 -2.50 -6.43 21.63
CA ALA A 76 -1.89 -7.65 22.13
C ALA A 76 -2.95 -8.52 22.81
N HIS A 77 -2.97 -9.81 22.52
CA HIS A 77 -3.97 -10.72 23.06
C HIS A 77 -3.40 -12.12 23.26
N GLN A 78 -4.01 -12.89 24.17
CA GLN A 78 -3.55 -14.25 24.45
C GLN A 78 -4.01 -15.22 23.36
N VAL A 79 -3.07 -16.01 22.85
CA VAL A 79 -3.33 -17.08 21.90
C VAL A 79 -2.86 -18.41 22.47
N THR A 80 -3.72 -19.42 22.38
CA THR A 80 -3.39 -20.81 22.71
C THR A 80 -3.19 -21.61 21.44
N ILE A 81 -2.02 -22.22 21.29
CA ILE A 81 -1.76 -23.30 20.34
C ILE A 81 -2.02 -24.62 21.08
N SER A 82 -3.15 -25.27 20.81
CA SER A 82 -3.65 -26.39 21.61
C SER A 82 -3.10 -27.75 21.17
N ARG A 83 -2.58 -27.84 19.93
CA ARG A 83 -2.09 -29.10 19.34
C ARG A 83 -0.64 -28.95 18.88
N PRO A 84 0.19 -30.01 19.03
CA PRO A 84 1.51 -29.99 18.45
C PRO A 84 1.40 -30.07 16.92
N PHE A 85 2.38 -29.50 16.24
CA PHE A 85 2.58 -29.62 14.80
C PHE A 85 4.07 -29.70 14.51
N HIS A 86 4.46 -29.96 13.27
CA HIS A 86 5.86 -29.85 12.85
C HIS A 86 6.01 -28.70 11.85
N LEU A 87 7.04 -27.88 12.03
CA LEU A 87 7.32 -26.74 11.16
C LEU A 87 8.65 -26.93 10.42
N GLY A 88 8.71 -26.53 9.15
CA GLY A 88 9.96 -26.47 8.39
C GLY A 88 11.04 -25.72 9.15
N ALA A 89 12.20 -26.36 9.31
CA ALA A 89 13.38 -25.75 9.93
C ALA A 89 13.81 -24.47 9.20
N THR A 90 13.59 -24.44 7.88
CA THR A 90 13.87 -23.33 6.98
C THR A 90 12.66 -23.08 6.07
N GLU A 91 12.73 -22.01 5.29
CA GLU A 91 11.94 -21.81 4.07
C GLU A 91 12.13 -23.00 3.10
N VAL A 92 11.13 -23.21 2.23
CA VAL A 92 11.22 -24.13 1.10
C VAL A 92 12.26 -23.59 0.12
N THR A 93 13.20 -24.43 -0.29
CA THR A 93 14.25 -24.03 -1.24
C THR A 93 13.80 -24.17 -2.69
N ASN A 94 14.51 -23.52 -3.62
CA ASN A 94 14.25 -23.69 -5.06
C ASN A 94 14.27 -25.16 -5.49
N ALA A 95 15.29 -25.92 -5.09
CA ALA A 95 15.40 -27.33 -5.47
C ALA A 95 14.26 -28.21 -4.91
N GLN A 96 13.68 -27.82 -3.77
CA GLN A 96 12.52 -28.52 -3.20
C GLN A 96 11.25 -28.16 -3.95
N TYR A 97 11.01 -26.87 -4.21
CA TYR A 97 9.83 -26.39 -4.93
C TYR A 97 9.78 -26.92 -6.37
N GLU A 98 10.93 -27.03 -7.04
CA GLU A 98 11.01 -27.49 -8.42
C GLU A 98 10.75 -28.99 -8.61
N GLN A 99 10.66 -29.77 -7.53
CA GLN A 99 10.14 -31.13 -7.61
C GLN A 99 8.62 -31.16 -7.82
N PHE A 100 7.92 -30.09 -7.40
CA PHE A 100 6.52 -29.86 -7.68
C PHE A 100 6.32 -29.16 -9.02
N ASP A 101 7.02 -28.04 -9.25
CA ASP A 101 6.96 -27.29 -10.50
C ASP A 101 8.37 -27.06 -11.11
N PRO A 102 8.84 -27.98 -11.96
CA PRO A 102 10.15 -27.86 -12.60
C PRO A 102 10.32 -26.61 -13.46
N LYS A 103 9.23 -25.97 -13.92
CA LYS A 103 9.31 -24.76 -14.75
C LYS A 103 9.75 -23.54 -13.94
N HIS A 104 9.58 -23.56 -12.62
CA HIS A 104 10.01 -22.48 -11.74
C HIS A 104 11.52 -22.16 -11.85
N LYS A 105 12.35 -23.11 -12.32
CA LYS A 105 13.76 -22.87 -12.66
C LYS A 105 14.00 -21.62 -13.51
N THR A 106 13.07 -21.23 -14.38
CA THR A 106 13.20 -20.02 -15.22
C THR A 106 13.03 -18.71 -14.45
N ARG A 107 12.57 -18.76 -13.20
CA ARG A 107 12.39 -17.61 -12.31
C ARG A 107 13.60 -17.35 -11.40
N ARG A 108 14.52 -18.31 -11.27
CA ARG A 108 15.75 -18.13 -10.47
C ARG A 108 16.60 -17.00 -10.99
N GLY A 109 17.21 -16.25 -10.08
CA GLY A 109 18.14 -15.18 -10.42
C GLY A 109 17.51 -13.97 -11.10
N LEU A 110 16.18 -13.95 -11.34
CA LEU A 110 15.48 -12.74 -11.72
C LEU A 110 15.74 -11.68 -10.64
N GLY A 111 15.96 -10.43 -11.07
CA GLY A 111 16.32 -9.35 -10.16
C GLY A 111 17.62 -9.58 -9.36
N ASN A 112 18.46 -10.55 -9.75
CA ASN A 112 19.66 -10.99 -9.03
C ASN A 112 19.37 -11.65 -7.67
N VAL A 113 18.22 -12.32 -7.52
CA VAL A 113 17.70 -12.90 -6.27
C VAL A 113 17.42 -14.39 -6.45
N SER A 114 17.51 -15.18 -5.37
CA SER A 114 17.15 -16.60 -5.30
C SER A 114 17.75 -17.44 -6.43
N LYS A 115 19.06 -17.64 -6.39
CA LYS A 115 19.83 -18.22 -7.51
C LYS A 115 20.15 -19.69 -7.33
N ALA A 116 20.60 -20.07 -6.15
CA ALA A 116 21.06 -21.42 -5.86
C ALA A 116 19.91 -22.37 -5.50
N ASP A 117 20.21 -23.68 -5.52
CA ASP A 117 19.29 -24.76 -5.16
C ASP A 117 18.83 -24.68 -3.70
N ASP A 118 19.70 -24.18 -2.82
CA ASP A 118 19.53 -24.07 -1.38
C ASP A 118 19.21 -22.65 -0.90
N GLU A 119 18.83 -21.76 -1.82
CA GLU A 119 18.19 -20.47 -1.51
C GLU A 119 16.66 -20.64 -1.42
N PRO A 120 15.96 -19.78 -0.64
CA PRO A 120 14.51 -19.84 -0.50
C PRO A 120 13.83 -19.60 -1.84
N VAL A 121 12.79 -20.37 -2.14
CA VAL A 121 11.96 -20.12 -3.31
C VAL A 121 11.23 -18.78 -3.17
N THR A 122 11.31 -17.95 -4.19
CA THR A 122 10.56 -16.68 -4.33
C THR A 122 9.79 -16.66 -5.65
N TYR A 123 9.12 -15.57 -6.00
CA TYR A 123 8.28 -15.51 -7.21
C TYR A 123 7.14 -16.54 -7.23
N VAL A 124 6.55 -16.77 -6.07
CA VAL A 124 5.41 -17.69 -5.88
C VAL A 124 4.25 -16.94 -5.25
N THR A 125 3.08 -17.08 -5.87
CA THR A 125 1.81 -16.58 -5.31
C THR A 125 1.41 -17.39 -4.08
N TRP A 126 0.57 -16.82 -3.22
CA TRP A 126 0.01 -17.56 -2.09
C TRP A 126 -0.65 -18.87 -2.53
N GLN A 127 -1.43 -18.84 -3.62
CA GLN A 127 -2.11 -20.03 -4.14
C GLN A 127 -1.11 -21.12 -4.58
N GLN A 128 -0.03 -20.76 -5.27
CA GLN A 128 1.01 -21.71 -5.69
C GLN A 128 1.69 -22.39 -4.49
N THR A 129 1.88 -21.68 -3.37
CA THR A 129 2.43 -22.30 -2.15
C THR A 129 1.45 -23.29 -1.51
N CYS A 130 0.15 -23.01 -1.58
CA CYS A 130 -0.91 -23.93 -1.17
C CYS A 130 -0.97 -25.16 -2.08
N ASP A 131 -0.80 -24.98 -3.40
CA ASP A 131 -0.75 -26.07 -4.37
C ASP A 131 0.47 -26.98 -4.14
N PHE A 132 1.63 -26.40 -3.79
CA PHE A 132 2.82 -27.15 -3.37
C PHE A 132 2.52 -28.01 -2.13
N CYS A 133 1.88 -27.44 -1.11
CA CYS A 133 1.51 -28.16 0.10
C CYS A 133 0.50 -29.28 -0.17
N ALA A 134 -0.49 -29.04 -1.04
CA ALA A 134 -1.47 -30.03 -1.45
C ALA A 134 -0.82 -31.18 -2.25
N TRP A 135 0.12 -30.85 -3.14
CA TRP A 135 0.89 -31.86 -3.87
C TRP A 135 1.74 -32.71 -2.92
N LEU A 136 2.44 -32.09 -1.96
CA LEU A 136 3.24 -32.81 -0.97
C LEU A 136 2.37 -33.68 -0.07
N THR A 137 1.18 -33.19 0.30
CA THR A 137 0.16 -33.97 1.02
C THR A 137 -0.22 -35.23 0.28
N LYS A 138 -0.52 -35.12 -1.01
CA LYS A 138 -0.86 -36.27 -1.85
C LYS A 138 0.31 -37.23 -2.03
N LYS A 139 1.53 -36.69 -2.16
CA LYS A 139 2.76 -37.47 -2.36
C LYS A 139 3.08 -38.36 -1.16
N GLU A 140 2.88 -37.85 0.06
CA GLU A 140 3.26 -38.55 1.29
C GLU A 140 2.09 -39.15 2.09
N GLY A 141 0.85 -38.79 1.76
CA GLY A 141 -0.33 -39.19 2.53
C GLY A 141 -0.40 -38.54 3.91
N ARG A 142 0.15 -37.32 4.07
CA ARG A 142 0.26 -36.60 5.34
C ARG A 142 -0.16 -35.14 5.17
N PRO A 143 -0.79 -34.48 6.15
CA PRO A 143 -1.33 -33.14 5.96
C PRO A 143 -0.22 -32.07 5.95
N TYR A 144 0.09 -31.53 4.78
CA TYR A 144 0.98 -30.38 4.60
C TYR A 144 0.20 -29.13 4.26
N ARG A 145 0.60 -28.00 4.84
CA ARG A 145 -0.03 -26.67 4.64
C ARG A 145 0.95 -25.54 4.95
N LEU A 146 0.54 -24.31 4.71
CA LEU A 146 1.17 -23.13 5.29
C LEU A 146 0.93 -23.06 6.81
N PRO A 147 1.82 -22.42 7.59
CA PRO A 147 1.52 -22.07 8.97
C PRO A 147 0.34 -21.09 9.02
N THR A 148 -0.48 -21.18 10.07
CA THR A 148 -1.29 -20.02 10.45
C THR A 148 -0.37 -18.89 10.93
N GLU A 149 -0.84 -17.66 10.86
CA GLU A 149 -0.12 -16.49 11.35
C GLU A 149 0.27 -16.65 12.82
N ALA A 150 -0.66 -17.14 13.64
CA ALA A 150 -0.42 -17.39 15.06
C ALA A 150 0.61 -18.49 15.31
N GLU A 151 0.57 -19.58 14.53
CA GLU A 151 1.60 -20.62 14.62
C GLU A 151 2.98 -20.09 14.22
N TRP A 152 3.04 -19.23 13.20
CA TRP A 152 4.28 -18.59 12.77
C TRP A 152 4.85 -17.70 13.88
N GLU A 153 4.06 -16.80 14.46
CA GLU A 153 4.54 -15.90 15.52
C GLU A 153 4.92 -16.66 16.79
N TYR A 154 4.13 -17.66 17.18
CA TYR A 154 4.44 -18.55 18.29
C TYR A 154 5.80 -19.25 18.09
N ALA A 155 6.00 -19.78 16.88
CA ALA A 155 7.22 -20.46 16.50
C ALA A 155 8.42 -19.53 16.36
N CYS A 156 8.20 -18.31 15.88
CA CYS A 156 9.21 -17.27 15.84
C CYS A 156 9.69 -16.96 17.26
N ARG A 157 8.78 -16.55 18.15
CA ARG A 157 9.10 -16.19 19.54
C ARG A 157 9.79 -17.31 20.31
N ALA A 158 9.40 -18.57 20.10
CA ALA A 158 10.01 -19.74 20.75
C ALA A 158 10.17 -19.59 22.28
N GLY A 159 9.19 -18.95 22.93
CA GLY A 159 9.16 -18.69 24.37
C GLY A 159 9.74 -17.34 24.83
N THR A 160 10.26 -16.51 23.93
CA THR A 160 10.68 -15.14 24.27
C THR A 160 9.50 -14.15 24.26
N THR A 161 9.65 -13.06 25.00
CA THR A 161 8.75 -11.90 24.98
C THR A 161 9.42 -10.65 24.41
N THR A 162 10.68 -10.77 24.00
CA THR A 162 11.49 -9.70 23.41
C THR A 162 11.04 -9.40 21.98
N VAL A 163 11.52 -8.28 21.43
CA VAL A 163 11.20 -7.84 20.07
C VAL A 163 11.62 -8.88 19.01
N PHE A 164 12.82 -9.44 19.16
CA PHE A 164 13.38 -10.50 18.33
C PHE A 164 13.76 -11.71 19.20
N THR A 165 13.97 -12.87 18.59
CA THR A 165 14.52 -14.05 19.31
C THR A 165 15.96 -13.81 19.79
N THR A 166 16.64 -12.82 19.22
CA THR A 166 18.00 -12.40 19.58
C THR A 166 18.03 -11.38 20.73
N GLY A 167 16.87 -10.95 21.23
CA GLY A 167 16.73 -9.90 22.25
C GLY A 167 16.03 -8.66 21.70
N GLU A 168 16.47 -7.47 22.15
CA GLU A 168 15.90 -6.17 21.76
C GLU A 168 16.42 -5.65 20.41
N GLU A 169 17.53 -6.20 19.92
CA GLU A 169 18.18 -5.76 18.68
C GLU A 169 18.37 -6.91 17.69
N LEU A 170 18.32 -6.57 16.41
CA LEU A 170 18.58 -7.46 15.30
C LEU A 170 19.75 -6.94 14.47
N THR A 171 20.74 -7.79 14.20
CA THR A 171 21.96 -7.42 13.49
C THR A 171 22.15 -8.24 12.22
N ALA A 172 22.97 -7.75 11.29
CA ALA A 172 23.35 -8.45 10.07
C ALA A 172 24.13 -9.76 10.30
N ALA A 173 24.57 -10.03 11.54
CA ALA A 173 25.19 -11.29 11.94
C ALA A 173 24.15 -12.36 12.32
N ALA A 174 22.91 -11.94 12.62
CA ALA A 174 21.84 -12.82 13.09
C ALA A 174 20.72 -13.03 12.08
N ALA A 175 20.63 -12.22 11.03
CA ALA A 175 19.67 -12.38 9.94
C ALA A 175 20.17 -11.75 8.64
N ASN A 176 19.61 -12.19 7.51
CA ASN A 176 19.84 -11.52 6.23
C ASN A 176 18.93 -10.29 6.08
N LEU A 177 19.44 -9.12 6.46
CA LEU A 177 18.74 -7.83 6.41
C LEU A 177 19.01 -7.01 5.14
N GLY A 178 19.59 -7.64 4.11
CA GLY A 178 20.03 -6.92 2.93
C GLY A 178 21.35 -6.17 3.07
N VAL A 179 22.06 -6.38 4.17
CA VAL A 179 23.35 -5.77 4.48
C VAL A 179 24.28 -6.78 5.15
N THR A 180 25.58 -6.60 4.98
CA THR A 180 26.62 -7.37 5.66
C THR A 180 26.93 -6.76 7.03
N THR A 181 27.74 -7.45 7.85
CA THR A 181 28.17 -6.98 9.18
C THR A 181 29.07 -5.74 9.15
N ASP A 182 29.62 -5.40 7.98
CA ASP A 182 30.38 -4.17 7.72
C ASP A 182 29.55 -3.12 6.97
N ASP A 183 28.22 -3.18 7.09
CA ASP A 183 27.24 -2.24 6.52
C ASP A 183 27.25 -2.10 4.98
N LYS A 184 27.83 -3.07 4.27
CA LYS A 184 27.78 -3.09 2.80
C LYS A 184 26.44 -3.64 2.31
N PRO A 185 25.86 -3.07 1.24
CA PRO A 185 24.63 -3.60 0.65
C PRO A 185 24.79 -5.05 0.16
N ARG A 186 23.82 -5.89 0.51
CA ARG A 186 23.62 -7.26 0.02
C ARG A 186 22.13 -7.45 -0.34
N PRO A 187 21.61 -6.79 -1.39
CA PRO A 187 20.19 -6.82 -1.74
C PRO A 187 19.81 -8.12 -2.47
N THR A 188 20.09 -9.27 -1.85
CA THR A 188 19.76 -10.60 -2.36
C THR A 188 19.53 -11.58 -1.22
N THR A 189 18.81 -12.66 -1.51
CA THR A 189 18.70 -13.86 -0.67
C THR A 189 20.06 -14.50 -0.41
N MET A 190 20.10 -15.31 0.65
CA MET A 190 21.18 -16.19 1.03
C MET A 190 20.66 -17.63 1.10
N LYS A 191 21.60 -18.58 1.07
CA LYS A 191 21.33 -19.97 1.40
C LYS A 191 20.53 -20.06 2.71
N VAL A 192 19.50 -20.89 2.77
CA VAL A 192 18.74 -21.12 3.99
C VAL A 192 19.62 -21.69 5.11
N ALA A 193 19.31 -21.36 6.36
CA ALA A 193 20.09 -21.68 7.55
C ALA A 193 21.52 -21.11 7.54
N SER A 194 21.71 -19.93 6.95
CA SER A 194 23.00 -19.21 7.01
C SER A 194 23.21 -18.51 8.37
N PHE A 195 22.14 -18.29 9.14
CA PHE A 195 22.15 -17.57 10.40
C PHE A 195 21.81 -18.50 11.58
N PRO A 196 22.08 -18.11 12.85
CA PRO A 196 21.73 -18.94 14.01
C PRO A 196 20.22 -19.20 14.12
N PRO A 197 19.79 -20.40 14.55
CA PRO A 197 18.38 -20.68 14.76
C PRO A 197 17.89 -20.12 16.10
N ASN A 198 16.56 -20.02 16.25
CA ASN A 198 15.94 -19.74 17.54
C ASN A 198 15.99 -20.96 18.49
N ALA A 199 15.38 -20.84 19.67
CA ALA A 199 15.40 -21.89 20.70
C ALA A 199 14.79 -23.24 20.26
N TRP A 200 13.98 -23.24 19.20
CA TRP A 200 13.38 -24.45 18.62
C TRP A 200 14.17 -25.05 17.46
N GLY A 201 15.26 -24.41 17.03
CA GLY A 201 16.05 -24.85 15.89
C GLY A 201 15.54 -24.32 14.54
N LEU A 202 14.60 -23.36 14.54
CA LEU A 202 14.07 -22.73 13.34
C LEU A 202 15.00 -21.60 12.88
N PHE A 203 15.26 -21.53 11.58
CA PHE A 203 16.16 -20.59 10.94
C PHE A 203 15.41 -19.48 10.20
N ASP A 204 16.10 -18.37 9.96
CA ASP A 204 15.73 -17.29 9.03
C ASP A 204 14.40 -16.55 9.30
N LEU A 205 13.79 -16.72 10.48
CA LEU A 205 12.50 -16.10 10.84
C LEU A 205 12.52 -14.55 10.89
N HIS A 206 13.70 -13.93 10.92
CA HIS A 206 13.87 -12.48 11.01
C HIS A 206 14.52 -11.86 9.77
N GLY A 207 14.58 -12.56 8.63
CA GLY A 207 15.22 -12.04 7.44
C GLY A 207 15.20 -13.02 6.28
N ASN A 208 16.06 -12.78 5.29
CA ASN A 208 16.12 -13.54 4.04
C ASN A 208 14.87 -13.29 3.19
N VAL A 209 13.72 -13.88 3.49
CA VAL A 209 12.45 -13.60 2.81
C VAL A 209 11.32 -13.48 3.82
N GLU A 210 10.32 -12.68 3.48
CA GLU A 210 9.03 -12.75 4.17
C GLU A 210 8.33 -14.06 3.80
N GLU A 211 7.42 -14.55 4.64
CA GLU A 211 6.82 -15.87 4.46
C GLU A 211 5.31 -15.83 4.45
N TRP A 212 4.72 -16.42 3.40
CA TRP A 212 3.28 -16.62 3.30
C TRP A 212 2.73 -17.44 4.48
N CYS A 213 1.72 -16.89 5.14
CA CYS A 213 0.87 -17.58 6.10
C CYS A 213 -0.46 -17.98 5.44
N HIS A 214 -1.21 -18.89 6.07
CA HIS A 214 -2.52 -19.32 5.60
C HIS A 214 -3.55 -18.16 5.59
N ASP A 215 -3.40 -17.24 6.53
CA ASP A 215 -4.43 -16.30 6.97
C ASP A 215 -4.72 -15.20 5.95
N TRP A 216 -5.99 -14.81 5.87
CA TRP A 216 -6.32 -13.46 5.39
C TRP A 216 -5.98 -12.44 6.46
N TYR A 217 -5.42 -11.31 6.02
CA TYR A 217 -5.16 -10.20 6.90
C TYR A 217 -6.47 -9.58 7.42
N GLY A 218 -6.49 -9.25 8.70
CA GLY A 218 -7.58 -8.57 9.39
C GLY A 218 -7.14 -8.09 10.77
N PRO A 219 -7.89 -7.16 11.39
CA PRO A 219 -7.53 -6.58 12.67
C PRO A 219 -7.56 -7.63 13.79
N TYR A 220 -6.68 -7.46 14.78
CA TYR A 220 -6.71 -8.32 15.96
C TYR A 220 -7.93 -8.05 16.84
N PRO A 221 -8.58 -9.11 17.37
CA PRO A 221 -9.55 -8.94 18.43
C PRO A 221 -8.82 -8.70 19.76
N ALA A 222 -9.47 -8.02 20.70
CA ALA A 222 -8.96 -7.91 22.07
C ALA A 222 -9.19 -9.19 22.91
N THR A 223 -9.91 -10.18 22.37
CA THR A 223 -10.30 -11.40 23.09
C THR A 223 -9.28 -12.51 22.90
N GLU A 224 -9.12 -13.38 23.91
CA GLU A 224 -8.29 -14.58 23.79
C GLU A 224 -8.74 -15.48 22.63
N GLN A 225 -7.78 -16.12 21.97
CA GLN A 225 -8.03 -17.05 20.87
C GLN A 225 -7.40 -18.43 21.15
N THR A 226 -7.97 -19.47 20.53
CA THR A 226 -7.39 -20.81 20.50
C THR A 226 -7.32 -21.27 19.06
N ASP A 227 -6.10 -21.60 18.62
CA ASP A 227 -5.75 -22.02 17.26
C ASP A 227 -6.38 -21.14 16.15
N PRO A 228 -6.21 -19.80 16.15
CA PRO A 228 -6.85 -18.93 15.17
C PRO A 228 -6.36 -19.21 13.75
N VAL A 229 -7.24 -18.98 12.77
CA VAL A 229 -6.98 -19.16 11.32
C VAL A 229 -7.16 -17.85 10.54
N GLY A 230 -7.08 -16.72 11.25
CA GLY A 230 -7.18 -15.38 10.68
C GLY A 230 -8.60 -14.98 10.31
N ALA A 231 -8.72 -13.94 9.48
CA ALA A 231 -10.01 -13.47 8.98
C ALA A 231 -10.61 -14.42 7.93
N ALA A 232 -11.93 -14.41 7.78
CA ALA A 232 -12.63 -15.21 6.76
C ALA A 232 -12.28 -14.80 5.33
N GLU A 233 -11.98 -13.51 5.12
CA GLU A 233 -11.64 -12.87 3.84
C GLU A 233 -10.85 -11.59 4.12
N GLY A 234 -10.18 -11.06 3.10
CA GLY A 234 -9.39 -9.84 3.19
C GLY A 234 -8.90 -9.39 1.81
N ILE A 235 -8.17 -8.27 1.79
CA ILE A 235 -7.53 -7.76 0.56
C ILE A 235 -6.19 -8.46 0.33
N ALA A 236 -5.45 -8.71 1.42
CA ALA A 236 -4.12 -9.26 1.40
C ALA A 236 -4.03 -10.55 2.22
N ARG A 237 -3.13 -11.44 1.81
CA ARG A 237 -2.72 -12.60 2.62
C ARG A 237 -1.57 -12.18 3.53
N VAL A 238 -1.58 -12.70 4.75
CA VAL A 238 -0.55 -12.37 5.74
C VAL A 238 0.80 -12.92 5.27
N VAL A 239 1.82 -12.07 5.41
CA VAL A 239 3.21 -12.52 5.46
C VAL A 239 3.83 -12.18 6.81
N ARG A 240 4.79 -13.00 7.24
CA ARG A 240 5.54 -12.78 8.47
C ARG A 240 7.04 -12.85 8.23
N GLY A 241 7.80 -12.33 9.20
CA GLY A 241 9.26 -12.22 9.11
C GLY A 241 9.69 -10.94 8.41
N GLY A 242 10.87 -10.96 7.81
CA GLY A 242 11.41 -9.84 7.06
C GLY A 242 12.25 -10.32 5.89
N SER A 243 12.56 -9.45 4.94
CA SER A 243 13.31 -9.84 3.74
C SER A 243 14.68 -9.17 3.64
N TYR A 244 15.50 -9.69 2.72
CA TYR A 244 16.78 -9.10 2.33
C TYR A 244 16.65 -7.71 1.68
N ASN A 245 15.45 -7.22 1.38
CA ASN A 245 15.24 -6.02 0.57
C ASN A 245 15.53 -4.74 1.38
N GLY A 246 16.76 -4.56 1.88
CA GLY A 246 17.16 -3.44 2.72
C GLY A 246 17.92 -2.33 1.98
N ARG A 247 17.41 -1.09 2.13
CA ARG A 247 18.08 0.23 1.99
C ARG A 247 18.04 0.92 0.61
N LYS A 248 17.41 2.11 0.57
CA LYS A 248 18.03 3.34 0.04
C LYS A 248 17.46 4.59 0.74
N ARG A 249 18.36 5.51 1.11
CA ARG A 249 18.12 6.84 1.70
C ARG A 249 17.37 6.86 3.04
N GLY A 250 18.04 6.42 4.11
CA GLY A 250 17.67 6.79 5.48
C GLY A 250 16.47 6.06 6.07
N ASN A 251 15.54 5.57 5.26
CA ASN A 251 14.43 4.73 5.71
C ASN A 251 14.43 3.37 5.02
N PHE A 252 13.93 2.40 5.75
CA PHE A 252 14.34 1.02 5.66
C PHE A 252 13.28 0.18 4.94
N VAL A 253 13.71 -0.62 3.97
CA VAL A 253 12.88 -1.64 3.32
C VAL A 253 13.19 -3.05 3.87
N GLY A 254 14.20 -3.15 4.75
CA GLY A 254 14.63 -4.35 5.48
C GLY A 254 15.17 -4.01 6.88
N SER A 255 14.57 -3.00 7.53
CA SER A 255 14.89 -2.63 8.92
C SER A 255 14.57 -3.77 9.86
N GLY A 256 15.28 -3.83 10.99
CA GLY A 256 14.82 -4.57 12.16
C GLY A 256 13.34 -4.29 12.50
N ARG A 257 12.82 -3.08 12.21
CA ARG A 257 11.39 -2.72 12.30
C ARG A 257 10.47 -3.81 11.71
N TYR A 258 10.57 -4.14 10.43
CA TYR A 258 9.65 -5.11 9.83
C TYR A 258 10.03 -6.56 10.13
N CYS A 259 11.20 -6.79 10.73
CA CYS A 259 11.68 -8.12 11.08
C CYS A 259 11.26 -8.55 12.49
N ARG A 260 10.51 -7.74 13.25
CA ARG A 260 10.09 -8.08 14.63
C ARG A 260 9.24 -9.34 14.64
N SER A 261 9.26 -10.05 15.75
CA SER A 261 8.42 -11.25 15.94
C SER A 261 6.93 -10.92 15.79
N ALA A 262 6.51 -9.77 16.30
CA ALA A 262 5.12 -9.30 16.27
C ALA A 262 4.71 -8.65 14.94
N ASN A 263 5.68 -8.25 14.09
CA ASN A 263 5.40 -7.57 12.84
C ASN A 263 4.59 -8.47 11.91
N ARG A 264 3.67 -7.88 11.16
CA ARG A 264 2.84 -8.56 10.17
C ARG A 264 2.71 -7.69 8.93
N GLY A 265 3.02 -8.26 7.78
CA GLY A 265 2.81 -7.60 6.50
C GLY A 265 1.79 -8.37 5.67
N GLY A 266 1.61 -7.94 4.43
CA GLY A 266 0.74 -8.63 3.51
C GLY A 266 0.96 -8.21 2.08
N TYR A 267 0.49 -9.05 1.17
CA TYR A 267 0.49 -8.78 -0.26
C TYR A 267 -0.82 -9.27 -0.85
N LEU A 268 -1.20 -8.71 -2.00
CA LEU A 268 -2.25 -9.32 -2.81
C LEU A 268 -1.93 -10.80 -3.08
N PRO A 269 -2.93 -11.70 -3.03
CA PRO A 269 -2.70 -13.14 -3.16
C PRO A 269 -1.99 -13.56 -4.44
N ASP A 270 -2.13 -12.77 -5.51
CA ASP A 270 -1.56 -12.97 -6.84
C ASP A 270 -0.17 -12.33 -7.04
N ASP A 271 0.40 -11.65 -6.03
CA ASP A 271 1.73 -11.03 -6.14
C ASP A 271 2.86 -12.06 -5.98
N ALA A 272 3.22 -12.71 -7.08
CA ALA A 272 4.43 -13.55 -7.19
C ALA A 272 5.71 -12.69 -7.21
N ASN A 273 6.03 -12.09 -6.06
CA ASN A 273 7.14 -11.15 -5.94
C ASN A 273 8.43 -11.82 -5.42
N ARG A 274 9.53 -11.08 -5.52
CA ARG A 274 10.88 -11.57 -5.17
C ARG A 274 11.23 -11.54 -3.68
N ALA A 275 10.42 -10.90 -2.84
CA ALA A 275 10.70 -10.72 -1.42
C ALA A 275 10.03 -11.78 -0.53
N VAL A 276 9.06 -12.53 -1.08
CA VAL A 276 8.24 -13.48 -0.33
C VAL A 276 8.50 -14.93 -0.78
N GLY A 277 8.74 -15.79 0.19
CA GLY A 277 8.78 -17.24 0.08
C GLY A 277 7.77 -17.88 1.03
N PHE A 278 8.04 -19.11 1.48
CA PHE A 278 7.20 -19.80 2.47
C PHE A 278 7.94 -20.95 3.14
N ARG A 279 7.43 -21.39 4.30
CA ARG A 279 7.79 -22.66 4.94
C ARG A 279 6.54 -23.52 5.15
N VAL A 280 6.73 -24.82 5.33
CA VAL A 280 5.63 -25.77 5.45
C VAL A 280 5.39 -26.18 6.90
N VAL A 281 4.12 -26.36 7.25
CA VAL A 281 3.67 -27.13 8.40
C VAL A 281 3.26 -28.52 7.96
N LEU A 282 3.66 -29.51 8.75
CA LEU A 282 3.07 -30.83 8.77
C LEU A 282 2.13 -30.92 9.98
N GLY A 283 0.84 -31.02 9.70
CA GLY A 283 -0.23 -31.02 10.68
C GLY A 283 -1.54 -30.56 10.05
N GLU A 284 -2.66 -31.03 10.61
CA GLU A 284 -3.99 -30.56 10.19
C GLU A 284 -4.11 -29.04 10.39
N LEU A 285 -4.88 -28.38 9.53
CA LEU A 285 -5.28 -27.00 9.77
C LEU A 285 -6.20 -26.96 11.01
N PRO A 286 -6.06 -25.98 11.91
CA PRO A 286 -7.04 -25.78 12.97
C PRO A 286 -8.47 -25.68 12.43
N LYS A 287 -9.43 -26.15 13.23
CA LYS A 287 -10.86 -26.12 12.90
C LYS A 287 -11.60 -24.96 13.59
N SER A 288 -10.86 -23.99 14.11
CA SER A 288 -11.44 -22.79 14.69
C SER A 288 -12.21 -22.02 13.61
N GLN A 289 -13.21 -21.26 14.04
CA GLN A 289 -13.93 -20.40 13.10
C GLN A 289 -13.04 -19.22 12.72
N PRO A 290 -12.90 -18.88 11.43
CA PRO A 290 -12.26 -17.66 11.01
C PRO A 290 -12.93 -16.45 11.68
N LEU A 291 -12.13 -15.43 11.97
CA LEU A 291 -12.65 -14.16 12.46
C LEU A 291 -13.58 -13.55 11.42
N ALA A 292 -14.63 -12.88 11.90
CA ALA A 292 -15.52 -12.13 11.04
C ALA A 292 -14.71 -11.16 10.20
N SER A 293 -14.99 -11.14 8.90
CA SER A 293 -14.47 -10.11 8.02
C SER A 293 -14.93 -8.75 8.53
N THR A 294 -13.99 -7.96 9.02
CA THR A 294 -14.19 -6.53 9.22
C THR A 294 -13.71 -5.78 7.99
N GLY A 295 -13.90 -6.35 6.78
CA GLY A 295 -13.47 -5.77 5.52
C GLY A 295 -13.61 -4.25 5.54
N GLN A 296 -12.64 -3.55 4.96
CA GLN A 296 -12.53 -2.08 5.01
C GLN A 296 -13.92 -1.48 4.93
N LYS A 297 -14.35 -0.88 6.05
CA LYS A 297 -15.76 -0.55 6.28
C LYS A 297 -16.31 0.13 5.02
N PRO A 298 -17.52 -0.24 4.57
CA PRO A 298 -18.17 0.43 3.47
C PRO A 298 -18.03 1.94 3.66
N ALA A 299 -17.65 2.66 2.61
CA ALA A 299 -17.88 4.10 2.56
C ALA A 299 -19.38 4.29 2.82
N GLY A 300 -19.75 4.57 4.08
CA GLY A 300 -21.01 4.11 4.66
C GLY A 300 -22.21 4.34 3.75
N SER A 301 -23.19 3.45 3.68
CA SER A 301 -24.43 3.76 2.98
C SER A 301 -25.28 4.67 3.89
N GLY A 302 -25.18 5.98 3.70
CA GLY A 302 -26.29 6.88 4.05
C GLY A 302 -27.42 6.69 3.02
N PRO A 303 -28.69 6.96 3.37
CA PRO A 303 -29.77 6.90 2.40
C PRO A 303 -29.49 7.80 1.20
N LEU A 304 -29.77 7.29 0.00
CA LEU A 304 -29.67 8.04 -1.24
C LEU A 304 -30.55 9.30 -1.16
N PRO A 305 -30.04 10.49 -1.50
CA PRO A 305 -30.90 11.63 -1.72
C PRO A 305 -31.81 11.33 -2.91
N THR A 306 -33.11 11.53 -2.75
CA THR A 306 -34.12 11.29 -3.79
C THR A 306 -34.00 12.24 -4.99
N LYS A 307 -33.20 13.31 -4.87
CA LYS A 307 -32.89 14.25 -5.95
C LYS A 307 -31.54 14.93 -5.72
N LEU A 308 -30.69 14.95 -6.74
CA LEU A 308 -29.48 15.79 -6.74
C LEU A 308 -29.88 17.27 -6.72
N PRO A 309 -29.20 18.13 -5.94
CA PRO A 309 -29.41 19.57 -6.04
C PRO A 309 -29.20 20.02 -7.48
N SER A 310 -30.24 20.63 -8.07
CA SER A 310 -30.13 21.25 -9.38
C SER A 310 -29.33 22.54 -9.23
N VAL A 311 -28.13 22.57 -9.79
CA VAL A 311 -27.40 23.81 -10.03
C VAL A 311 -27.82 24.28 -11.42
N ASP A 312 -28.33 25.50 -11.52
CA ASP A 312 -28.60 26.11 -12.82
C ASP A 312 -27.26 26.31 -13.54
N PRO A 313 -27.00 25.61 -14.66
CA PRO A 313 -25.71 25.68 -15.35
C PRO A 313 -25.46 27.07 -15.97
N SER A 314 -26.48 27.92 -16.10
CA SER A 314 -26.35 29.30 -16.58
C SER A 314 -25.92 30.28 -15.49
N GLN A 315 -26.14 29.94 -14.22
CA GLN A 315 -25.77 30.79 -13.08
C GLN A 315 -24.39 30.41 -12.57
N PRO A 316 -23.48 31.37 -12.36
CA PRO A 316 -22.17 31.13 -11.76
C PRO A 316 -22.29 30.41 -10.41
N TYR A 317 -21.62 29.27 -10.27
CA TYR A 317 -21.49 28.52 -9.02
C TYR A 317 -20.02 28.37 -8.62
N PHE A 318 -19.72 28.65 -7.36
CA PHE A 318 -18.42 28.40 -6.74
C PHE A 318 -18.58 28.11 -5.25
N ASP A 319 -17.84 27.13 -4.77
CA ASP A 319 -17.79 26.74 -3.37
C ASP A 319 -16.34 26.37 -2.97
N ASN A 320 -15.84 26.95 -1.89
CA ASN A 320 -14.56 26.59 -1.26
C ASN A 320 -14.84 25.94 0.10
N PHE A 321 -14.65 24.63 0.19
CA PHE A 321 -14.95 23.87 1.41
C PHE A 321 -13.89 24.04 2.49
N LEU A 322 -12.69 24.53 2.14
CA LEU A 322 -11.61 24.73 3.08
C LEU A 322 -11.84 26.00 3.91
N SER A 323 -12.17 27.12 3.28
CA SER A 323 -12.46 28.39 3.99
C SER A 323 -13.59 28.26 5.01
N ASP A 324 -14.52 27.35 4.73
CA ASP A 324 -15.75 27.19 5.51
C ASP A 324 -15.67 26.04 6.54
N ASN A 325 -14.49 25.41 6.67
CA ASN A 325 -14.29 24.24 7.55
C ASN A 325 -15.29 23.10 7.25
N ARG A 326 -15.55 22.85 5.96
CA ARG A 326 -16.47 21.82 5.43
C ARG A 326 -15.74 20.69 4.68
N ARG A 327 -14.41 20.71 4.61
CA ARG A 327 -13.57 19.61 4.11
C ARG A 327 -13.55 18.41 5.07
N ALA A 328 -13.00 17.29 4.58
CA ALA A 328 -12.76 16.12 5.40
C ALA A 328 -11.76 16.40 6.53
N THR A 329 -11.97 15.75 7.67
CA THR A 329 -11.13 15.87 8.86
C THR A 329 -10.47 14.54 9.20
N ILE A 330 -9.20 14.60 9.60
CA ILE A 330 -8.45 13.48 10.17
C ILE A 330 -8.16 13.84 11.64
N PRO A 331 -8.44 12.95 12.61
CA PRO A 331 -8.10 13.21 14.01
C PRO A 331 -6.61 13.50 14.18
N ALA A 332 -6.28 14.47 15.04
CA ALA A 332 -4.89 14.75 15.38
C ALA A 332 -4.22 13.52 16.01
N ASN A 333 -2.91 13.37 15.82
CA ASN A 333 -2.12 12.25 16.35
C ASN A 333 -2.64 10.88 15.91
N SER A 334 -3.12 10.76 14.66
CA SER A 334 -3.44 9.46 14.06
C SER A 334 -2.18 8.83 13.45
N TRP A 335 -1.94 7.56 13.76
CA TRP A 335 -0.72 6.79 13.43
C TRP A 335 -0.99 5.54 12.60
N GLY A 336 -2.11 5.52 11.87
CA GLY A 336 -2.50 4.42 10.98
C GLY A 336 -3.93 3.93 11.27
N PRO A 337 -4.61 3.32 10.29
CA PRO A 337 -4.25 3.30 8.87
C PRO A 337 -4.43 4.66 8.18
N VAL A 338 -5.12 5.62 8.81
CA VAL A 338 -5.20 7.01 8.32
C VAL A 338 -4.32 7.90 9.19
N TYR A 339 -3.32 8.53 8.60
CA TYR A 339 -2.31 9.32 9.30
C TYR A 339 -2.65 10.80 9.29
N SER A 340 -2.45 11.48 10.43
CA SER A 340 -2.67 12.93 10.51
C SER A 340 -1.51 13.75 9.94
N ALA A 341 -0.35 13.13 9.73
CA ALA A 341 0.88 13.82 9.35
C ALA A 341 0.88 14.20 7.87
N TRP A 342 1.01 13.23 6.96
CA TRP A 342 1.22 13.48 5.53
C TRP A 342 0.05 12.91 4.72
N ASN A 343 -0.59 13.76 3.92
CA ASN A 343 -1.76 13.40 3.13
C ASN A 343 -1.72 14.11 1.77
N HIS A 344 -1.56 13.35 0.70
CA HIS A 344 -1.15 13.88 -0.60
C HIS A 344 -1.60 12.94 -1.74
N PHE A 345 -1.53 13.40 -2.99
CA PHE A 345 -1.94 12.67 -4.19
C PHE A 345 -3.43 12.38 -4.20
N ALA A 346 -4.21 13.39 -4.58
CA ALA A 346 -5.66 13.26 -4.65
C ALA A 346 -6.12 12.42 -5.84
N ALA A 347 -7.26 11.74 -5.65
CA ALA A 347 -8.14 11.21 -6.66
C ALA A 347 -9.58 11.61 -6.32
N VAL A 348 -10.43 11.80 -7.34
CA VAL A 348 -11.84 12.12 -7.13
C VAL A 348 -12.68 11.59 -8.29
N CYS A 349 -13.85 11.04 -8.00
CA CYS A 349 -14.84 10.66 -9.01
C CYS A 349 -16.26 11.00 -8.58
N SER A 350 -17.12 11.27 -9.57
CA SER A 350 -18.57 11.33 -9.36
C SER A 350 -19.12 9.90 -9.39
N CYS A 351 -19.83 9.54 -8.34
CA CYS A 351 -20.49 8.23 -8.23
C CYS A 351 -21.81 8.22 -8.99
N PRO A 352 -22.29 7.05 -9.47
CA PRO A 352 -23.59 6.94 -10.14
C PRO A 352 -24.77 7.38 -9.28
N ASN A 353 -24.67 7.18 -7.96
CA ASN A 353 -25.66 7.67 -7.01
C ASN A 353 -25.64 9.20 -6.78
N GLY A 354 -24.73 9.92 -7.45
CA GLY A 354 -24.55 11.36 -7.38
C GLY A 354 -23.64 11.86 -6.24
N ASP A 355 -23.14 10.97 -5.38
CA ASP A 355 -22.10 11.32 -4.42
C ASP A 355 -20.79 11.68 -5.13
N ILE A 356 -19.93 12.41 -4.45
CA ILE A 356 -18.53 12.58 -4.86
C ILE A 356 -17.65 11.79 -3.90
N LEU A 357 -16.86 10.86 -4.45
CA LEU A 357 -15.88 10.08 -3.70
C LEU A 357 -14.49 10.65 -3.97
N ALA A 358 -13.73 10.93 -2.92
CA ALA A 358 -12.34 11.37 -3.03
C ALA A 358 -11.41 10.46 -2.21
N ALA A 359 -10.21 10.24 -2.72
CA ALA A 359 -9.18 9.41 -2.12
C ALA A 359 -7.81 10.09 -2.18
N TRP A 360 -6.88 9.67 -1.33
CA TRP A 360 -5.50 10.14 -1.29
C TRP A 360 -4.59 9.14 -0.58
N TYR A 361 -3.27 9.19 -0.79
CA TYR A 361 -2.37 8.44 0.10
C TYR A 361 -2.14 9.19 1.41
N THR A 362 -2.03 8.42 2.49
CA THR A 362 -1.87 8.91 3.86
C THR A 362 -0.72 8.14 4.52
N THR A 363 0.21 8.85 5.17
CA THR A 363 1.46 8.24 5.63
C THR A 363 2.18 9.07 6.71
N LYS A 364 3.26 8.52 7.28
CA LYS A 364 4.31 9.29 7.98
C LYS A 364 5.43 9.67 7.03
N SER A 365 5.85 8.78 6.14
CA SER A 365 6.82 9.03 5.08
C SER A 365 6.33 8.53 3.73
N GLU A 366 6.52 9.31 2.66
CA GLU A 366 6.04 8.94 1.32
C GLU A 366 6.68 7.67 0.77
N GLU A 367 7.90 7.34 1.20
CA GLU A 367 8.61 6.12 0.81
C GLU A 367 8.35 4.93 1.76
N GLY A 368 7.61 5.18 2.85
CA GLY A 368 7.35 4.23 3.91
C GLY A 368 6.46 3.07 3.49
N ARG A 369 6.61 1.92 4.14
CA ARG A 369 5.74 0.74 3.92
C ARG A 369 4.41 0.87 4.65
N GLU A 370 4.28 1.82 5.58
CA GLU A 370 3.04 2.12 6.28
C GLU A 370 2.04 2.92 5.44
N LEU A 371 2.43 3.34 4.23
CA LEU A 371 1.63 4.22 3.40
C LEU A 371 0.35 3.50 2.96
N ALA A 372 -0.77 4.01 3.44
CA ALA A 372 -2.11 3.54 3.12
C ALA A 372 -2.86 4.61 2.31
N GLN A 373 -4.13 4.36 2.03
CA GLN A 373 -5.01 5.31 1.36
C GLN A 373 -6.21 5.69 2.22
N GLY A 374 -6.43 7.00 2.35
CA GLY A 374 -7.63 7.57 2.95
C GLY A 374 -8.68 7.87 1.89
N PHE A 375 -9.94 7.90 2.30
CA PHE A 375 -11.04 8.48 1.51
C PHE A 375 -11.97 9.34 2.34
N THR A 376 -12.76 10.14 1.64
CA THR A 376 -13.92 10.85 2.15
C THR A 376 -14.99 10.89 1.06
N ARG A 377 -16.22 11.22 1.46
CA ARG A 377 -17.35 11.33 0.56
C ARG A 377 -18.12 12.62 0.82
N LEU A 378 -18.51 13.28 -0.26
CA LEU A 378 -19.53 14.32 -0.24
C LEU A 378 -20.83 13.68 -0.68
N ARG A 379 -21.79 13.60 0.24
CA ARG A 379 -23.12 13.09 -0.08
C ARG A 379 -23.83 14.05 -1.00
N ALA A 380 -24.49 13.51 -2.01
CA ALA A 380 -25.39 14.31 -2.81
C ALA A 380 -26.42 15.02 -1.91
N GLY A 381 -26.70 16.29 -2.19
CA GLY A 381 -27.61 17.09 -1.36
C GLY A 381 -27.00 17.70 -0.11
N THR A 382 -25.74 17.39 0.23
CA THR A 382 -25.06 18.01 1.37
C THR A 382 -23.97 18.98 0.92
N ASN A 383 -23.45 19.74 1.86
CA ASN A 383 -22.38 20.71 1.64
C ASN A 383 -21.16 20.45 2.53
N ARG A 384 -21.06 19.26 3.14
CA ARG A 384 -19.97 18.89 4.05
C ARG A 384 -19.45 17.51 3.69
N TRP A 385 -18.13 17.41 3.58
CA TRP A 385 -17.42 16.15 3.41
C TRP A 385 -17.42 15.36 4.72
N GLU A 386 -17.58 14.04 4.61
CA GLU A 386 -17.51 13.14 5.75
C GLU A 386 -16.10 13.11 6.37
N PRO A 387 -15.97 12.74 7.67
CA PRO A 387 -14.67 12.44 8.25
C PRO A 387 -13.90 11.41 7.42
N ALA A 388 -12.58 11.53 7.39
CA ALA A 388 -11.75 10.59 6.64
C ALA A 388 -11.82 9.17 7.22
N ALA A 389 -11.77 8.18 6.33
CA ALA A 389 -11.66 6.76 6.67
C ALA A 389 -10.63 6.06 5.77
N CYS A 390 -10.22 4.85 6.12
CA CYS A 390 -9.26 4.07 5.32
C CYS A 390 -9.96 3.45 4.10
N LEU A 391 -9.45 3.75 2.91
CA LEU A 391 -9.92 3.19 1.65
C LEU A 391 -9.22 1.90 1.32
N LEU A 392 -7.90 1.85 1.47
CA LEU A 392 -7.02 0.74 1.12
C LEU A 392 -5.83 0.76 2.10
N ASP A 393 -5.48 -0.40 2.62
CA ASP A 393 -4.26 -0.62 3.40
C ASP A 393 -3.87 -2.09 3.24
N ILE A 394 -2.84 -2.33 2.43
CA ILE A 394 -2.12 -3.58 2.33
C ILE A 394 -0.98 -3.44 3.35
N PRO A 395 -1.03 -4.19 4.46
CA PRO A 395 -0.16 -3.95 5.61
C PRO A 395 1.31 -4.10 5.24
N ASP A 396 2.12 -3.16 5.70
CA ASP A 396 3.54 -3.03 5.36
C ASP A 396 3.80 -3.04 3.84
N MET A 397 2.94 -2.40 3.05
CA MET A 397 3.19 -2.12 1.64
C MET A 397 2.92 -0.66 1.31
N ASN A 398 3.74 -0.07 0.45
CA ASN A 398 3.49 1.29 -0.01
C ASN A 398 2.34 1.29 -1.03
N ASP A 399 1.12 1.59 -0.57
CA ASP A 399 -0.10 1.63 -1.39
C ASP A 399 -0.24 2.94 -2.18
N HIS A 400 0.78 3.24 -2.99
CA HIS A 400 0.93 4.55 -3.58
C HIS A 400 -0.16 4.92 -4.59
N ALA A 401 -0.43 6.23 -4.63
CA ALA A 401 -1.10 6.92 -5.73
C ALA A 401 -2.48 6.33 -6.14
N PRO A 402 -3.56 6.59 -5.40
CA PRO A 402 -4.90 6.23 -5.84
C PRO A 402 -5.26 6.95 -7.15
N VAL A 403 -6.00 6.26 -8.02
CA VAL A 403 -6.74 6.85 -9.14
C VAL A 403 -8.16 6.28 -9.14
N LEU A 404 -9.16 7.17 -9.20
CA LEU A 404 -10.57 6.83 -9.30
C LEU A 404 -11.10 7.21 -10.68
N LEU A 405 -11.83 6.29 -11.32
CA LEU A 405 -12.48 6.51 -12.61
C LEU A 405 -13.90 5.94 -12.56
N THR A 406 -14.90 6.75 -12.85
CA THR A 406 -16.26 6.27 -13.10
C THR A 406 -16.44 6.04 -14.61
N ALA A 407 -16.79 4.82 -15.00
CA ALA A 407 -17.06 4.43 -16.37
C ALA A 407 -18.43 3.72 -16.43
N GLY A 408 -19.45 4.44 -16.90
CA GLY A 408 -20.84 4.01 -16.75
C GLY A 408 -21.24 3.96 -15.27
N GLU A 409 -21.84 2.85 -14.85
CA GLU A 409 -22.24 2.63 -13.45
C GLU A 409 -21.10 2.10 -12.56
N ARG A 410 -19.94 1.76 -13.15
CA ARG A 410 -18.82 1.15 -12.44
C ARG A 410 -17.77 2.18 -12.05
N ILE A 411 -17.29 2.08 -10.82
CA ILE A 411 -16.12 2.83 -10.35
C ILE A 411 -14.91 1.90 -10.35
N PHE A 412 -13.82 2.35 -10.96
CA PHE A 412 -12.52 1.72 -10.92
C PHE A 412 -11.63 2.43 -9.90
N HIS A 413 -10.93 1.64 -9.09
CA HIS A 413 -9.89 2.10 -8.19
C HIS A 413 -8.56 1.44 -8.59
N PHE A 414 -7.64 2.25 -9.09
CA PHE A 414 -6.27 1.84 -9.42
C PHE A 414 -5.31 2.35 -8.37
N PHE A 415 -4.27 1.57 -8.10
CA PHE A 415 -3.23 1.92 -7.15
C PHE A 415 -1.93 1.17 -7.47
N GLY A 416 -0.82 1.71 -7.01
CA GLY A 416 0.45 1.00 -6.96
C GLY A 416 0.58 0.27 -5.61
N GLN A 417 1.12 -0.94 -5.62
CA GLN A 417 1.65 -1.59 -4.43
C GLN A 417 3.17 -1.59 -4.61
N GLY A 418 3.95 -0.89 -3.78
CA GLY A 418 5.38 -0.68 -3.99
C GLY A 418 6.29 -1.54 -3.11
N LEU A 419 7.36 -2.11 -3.68
CA LEU A 419 8.42 -2.79 -2.91
C LEU A 419 9.57 -1.85 -2.52
N LYS A 420 9.60 -0.63 -3.05
CA LYS A 420 10.66 0.35 -2.81
C LYS A 420 10.08 1.77 -2.82
N GLY A 421 9.31 2.09 -1.79
CA GLY A 421 8.52 3.32 -1.75
C GLY A 421 7.51 3.33 -2.89
N TRP A 422 7.42 4.45 -3.62
CA TRP A 422 6.57 4.58 -4.81
C TRP A 422 7.14 3.92 -6.07
N ASP A 423 8.39 3.45 -6.03
CA ASP A 423 9.11 2.80 -7.13
C ASP A 423 8.99 1.26 -7.05
N ASP A 424 9.34 0.60 -8.15
CA ASP A 424 9.24 -0.86 -8.33
C ASP A 424 7.86 -1.39 -7.93
N ALA A 425 6.82 -0.79 -8.49
CA ALA A 425 5.43 -1.03 -8.14
C ALA A 425 4.76 -2.06 -9.06
N ALA A 426 3.91 -2.89 -8.49
CA ALA A 426 2.88 -3.59 -9.25
C ALA A 426 1.66 -2.69 -9.29
N ILE A 427 0.96 -2.71 -10.42
CA ILE A 427 -0.23 -1.91 -10.61
C ILE A 427 -1.43 -2.82 -10.42
N ALA A 428 -2.34 -2.42 -9.54
CA ALA A 428 -3.52 -3.19 -9.21
C ALA A 428 -4.79 -2.40 -9.47
N VAL A 429 -5.89 -3.15 -9.61
CA VAL A 429 -7.23 -2.59 -9.77
C VAL A 429 -8.25 -3.37 -8.96
N ARG A 430 -9.25 -2.66 -8.45
CA ARG A 430 -10.53 -3.21 -7.97
C ARG A 430 -11.68 -2.33 -8.44
N THR A 431 -12.88 -2.87 -8.45
CA THR A 431 -14.06 -2.16 -8.96
C THR A 431 -15.21 -2.17 -7.98
N SER A 432 -16.08 -1.17 -8.09
CA SER A 432 -17.32 -1.07 -7.32
C SER A 432 -18.49 -0.81 -8.27
N ASP A 433 -19.56 -1.58 -8.08
CA ASP A 433 -20.83 -1.47 -8.83
C ASP A 433 -21.97 -0.89 -7.97
N ASP A 434 -21.66 -0.44 -6.76
CA ASP A 434 -22.62 0.10 -5.79
C ASP A 434 -22.19 1.49 -5.29
N SER A 435 -21.61 2.29 -6.19
CA SER A 435 -21.16 3.65 -5.92
C SER A 435 -20.11 3.73 -4.81
N GLY A 436 -19.16 2.79 -4.77
CA GLY A 436 -18.00 2.78 -3.87
C GLY A 436 -18.29 2.24 -2.46
N ASN A 437 -19.42 1.56 -2.24
CA ASN A 437 -19.76 0.99 -0.93
C ASN A 437 -19.05 -0.34 -0.70
N THR A 438 -19.00 -1.20 -1.72
CA THR A 438 -18.23 -2.44 -1.72
C THR A 438 -17.30 -2.49 -2.93
N TRP A 439 -16.22 -3.27 -2.80
CA TRP A 439 -15.21 -3.42 -3.83
C TRP A 439 -14.96 -4.89 -4.10
N THR A 440 -14.73 -5.24 -5.37
CA THR A 440 -14.21 -6.56 -5.74
C THR A 440 -12.83 -6.79 -5.08
N PRO A 441 -12.38 -8.05 -4.96
CA PRO A 441 -10.98 -8.32 -4.69
C PRO A 441 -10.08 -7.54 -5.66
N ALA A 442 -8.97 -7.01 -5.13
CA ALA A 442 -7.96 -6.38 -5.95
C ALA A 442 -7.17 -7.45 -6.71
N ARG A 443 -6.73 -7.10 -7.92
CA ARG A 443 -5.89 -7.94 -8.77
C ARG A 443 -4.79 -7.11 -9.41
N ILE A 444 -3.65 -7.74 -9.64
CA ILE A 444 -2.53 -7.12 -10.35
C ILE A 444 -2.82 -7.11 -11.85
N ILE A 445 -2.72 -5.93 -12.46
CA ILE A 445 -2.86 -5.72 -13.91
C ILE A 445 -1.52 -5.51 -14.61
N TRP A 446 -0.49 -5.17 -13.85
CA TRP A 446 0.89 -5.11 -14.32
C TRP A 446 1.82 -5.54 -13.19
N SER A 447 2.52 -6.66 -13.38
CA SER A 447 3.48 -7.15 -12.39
C SER A 447 4.71 -6.27 -12.38
N ARG A 448 5.24 -6.02 -11.19
CA ARG A 448 6.54 -5.37 -11.02
C ARG A 448 7.67 -6.25 -11.56
N GLU A 449 7.52 -7.57 -11.60
CA GLU A 449 8.62 -8.51 -11.86
C GLU A 449 8.87 -8.76 -13.36
N GLU A 450 8.01 -8.23 -14.23
CA GLU A 450 8.07 -8.49 -15.68
C GLU A 450 8.03 -7.19 -16.48
N GLY A 451 8.77 -7.16 -17.59
CA GLY A 451 8.72 -6.06 -18.55
C GLY A 451 9.25 -4.71 -18.02
N VAL A 452 8.59 -3.63 -18.41
CA VAL A 452 8.96 -2.26 -18.02
C VAL A 452 8.55 -2.03 -16.57
N LYS A 453 9.51 -1.54 -15.76
CA LYS A 453 9.29 -1.17 -14.36
C LYS A 453 8.46 0.12 -14.27
N LEU A 454 7.37 0.06 -13.52
CA LEU A 454 6.44 1.17 -13.31
C LEU A 454 6.47 1.65 -11.86
N SER A 455 5.93 2.84 -11.63
CA SER A 455 5.77 3.43 -10.30
C SER A 455 4.29 3.71 -10.01
N GLN A 456 3.84 4.94 -10.25
CA GLN A 456 2.57 5.44 -9.74
C GLN A 456 1.53 5.68 -10.84
N PRO A 457 0.30 5.17 -10.69
CA PRO A 457 -0.81 5.56 -11.56
C PRO A 457 -1.20 7.02 -11.32
N CYS A 458 -1.42 7.76 -12.39
CA CYS A 458 -1.53 9.22 -12.35
C CYS A 458 -2.91 9.75 -12.70
N SER A 459 -3.53 9.23 -13.74
CA SER A 459 -4.89 9.60 -14.12
C SER A 459 -5.47 8.54 -15.05
N ALA A 460 -6.79 8.49 -15.17
CA ALA A 460 -7.44 7.52 -16.03
C ALA A 460 -8.65 8.14 -16.73
N VAL A 461 -8.97 7.61 -17.91
CA VAL A 461 -10.17 7.96 -18.67
C VAL A 461 -10.82 6.71 -19.26
N ALA A 462 -12.10 6.81 -19.57
CA ALA A 462 -12.81 5.85 -20.42
C ALA A 462 -13.15 6.52 -21.76
N LEU A 463 -12.84 5.83 -22.86
CA LEU A 463 -13.21 6.26 -24.21
C LEU A 463 -14.62 5.76 -24.56
N PRO A 464 -15.30 6.41 -25.53
CA PRO A 464 -16.47 5.81 -26.16
C PRO A 464 -16.17 4.40 -26.66
N GLY A 465 -17.09 3.47 -26.46
CA GLY A 465 -16.88 2.04 -26.77
C GLY A 465 -16.28 1.22 -25.61
N GLY A 466 -15.92 1.85 -24.49
CA GLY A 466 -15.58 1.15 -23.25
C GLY A 466 -14.08 0.85 -23.04
N THR A 467 -13.20 1.32 -23.93
CA THR A 467 -11.76 1.25 -23.73
C THR A 467 -11.34 2.09 -22.53
N LEU A 468 -10.62 1.48 -21.60
CA LEU A 468 -10.04 2.14 -20.44
C LEU A 468 -8.58 2.49 -20.70
N VAL A 469 -8.16 3.67 -20.23
CA VAL A 469 -6.79 4.15 -20.37
C VAL A 469 -6.32 4.67 -19.03
N LEU A 470 -5.17 4.16 -18.57
CA LEU A 470 -4.51 4.54 -17.33
C LEU A 470 -3.14 5.15 -17.67
N ALA A 471 -2.95 6.41 -17.31
CA ALA A 471 -1.67 7.10 -17.39
C ALA A 471 -0.81 6.76 -16.18
N ILE A 472 0.46 6.45 -16.40
CA ILE A 472 1.33 5.91 -15.37
C ILE A 472 2.72 6.51 -15.47
N ASP A 473 3.33 6.79 -14.32
CA ASP A 473 4.75 7.07 -14.26
C ASP A 473 5.54 5.77 -14.29
N GLY A 474 6.69 5.79 -14.95
CA GLY A 474 7.62 4.68 -14.88
C GLY A 474 8.59 4.80 -13.70
N ASP A 475 9.32 3.73 -13.42
CA ASP A 475 10.20 3.62 -12.27
C ASP A 475 11.35 4.64 -12.30
N ASN A 476 11.67 5.26 -11.15
CA ASN A 476 12.58 6.39 -11.02
C ASN A 476 12.25 7.58 -11.96
N HIS A 477 10.97 7.74 -12.33
CA HIS A 477 10.51 8.76 -13.27
C HIS A 477 11.23 8.64 -14.63
N ARG A 478 11.18 7.42 -15.17
CA ARG A 478 11.62 7.07 -16.52
C ARG A 478 10.56 6.16 -17.12
N HIS A 479 10.25 6.32 -18.40
CA HIS A 479 9.28 5.47 -19.09
C HIS A 479 7.84 5.67 -18.63
N GLU A 480 7.43 6.93 -18.48
CA GLU A 480 6.04 7.32 -18.32
C GLU A 480 5.24 6.91 -19.57
N ARG A 481 4.12 6.21 -19.36
CA ARG A 481 3.40 5.44 -20.41
C ARG A 481 1.90 5.42 -20.16
N LEU A 482 1.17 4.82 -21.09
CA LEU A 482 -0.23 4.41 -20.91
C LEU A 482 -0.33 2.89 -20.78
N LEU A 483 -1.20 2.44 -19.87
CA LEU A 483 -1.80 1.12 -19.87
C LEU A 483 -3.20 1.23 -20.48
N THR A 484 -3.58 0.32 -21.37
CA THR A 484 -4.90 0.30 -22.00
C THR A 484 -5.59 -1.05 -21.85
N SER A 485 -6.92 -1.01 -21.78
CA SER A 485 -7.77 -2.20 -21.77
C SER A 485 -8.95 -2.00 -22.71
N SER A 486 -9.12 -2.90 -23.68
CA SER A 486 -10.22 -2.89 -24.65
C SER A 486 -11.37 -3.84 -24.29
N ASP A 487 -11.27 -4.54 -23.17
CA ASP A 487 -12.20 -5.60 -22.72
C ASP A 487 -12.81 -5.27 -21.34
N HIS A 488 -13.13 -3.99 -21.13
CA HIS A 488 -13.74 -3.49 -19.90
C HIS A 488 -12.91 -3.75 -18.63
N GLY A 489 -11.59 -3.73 -18.78
CA GLY A 489 -10.63 -3.86 -17.69
C GLY A 489 -10.11 -5.28 -17.49
N GLN A 490 -10.59 -6.31 -18.19
CA GLN A 490 -10.19 -7.69 -17.92
C GLN A 490 -8.70 -7.92 -18.18
N SER A 491 -8.17 -7.44 -19.31
CA SER A 491 -6.76 -7.48 -19.66
C SER A 491 -6.20 -6.09 -19.95
N TRP A 492 -4.88 -5.94 -19.76
CA TRP A 492 -4.19 -4.66 -19.90
C TRP A 492 -2.92 -4.79 -20.74
N GLN A 493 -2.63 -3.76 -21.52
CA GLN A 493 -1.46 -3.69 -22.40
C GLN A 493 -0.73 -2.38 -22.18
N LEU A 494 0.59 -2.46 -22.06
CA LEU A 494 1.47 -1.29 -21.96
C LEU A 494 1.82 -0.78 -23.36
N CYS A 495 1.63 0.52 -23.58
CA CYS A 495 1.92 1.16 -24.85
C CYS A 495 3.43 1.39 -25.05
N THR A 496 3.88 1.53 -26.30
CA THR A 496 5.31 1.66 -26.62
C THR A 496 5.83 3.11 -26.68
N GLY A 497 4.95 4.11 -26.71
CA GLY A 497 5.32 5.53 -26.79
C GLY A 497 5.71 6.11 -25.43
N ASP A 498 6.88 6.75 -25.36
CA ASP A 498 7.50 7.19 -24.09
C ASP A 498 7.25 8.69 -23.94
N LEU A 499 6.55 9.10 -22.88
CA LEU A 499 6.17 10.51 -22.72
C LEU A 499 7.38 11.43 -22.53
N ARG A 500 8.47 10.90 -21.96
CA ARG A 500 9.70 11.64 -21.75
C ARG A 500 10.50 11.77 -23.03
N GLU A 501 10.58 10.73 -23.86
CA GLU A 501 11.16 10.86 -25.22
C GLU A 501 10.36 11.85 -26.06
N ALA A 502 9.03 11.85 -25.96
CA ALA A 502 8.17 12.81 -26.62
C ALA A 502 8.32 14.26 -26.11
N CYS A 503 8.95 14.44 -24.95
CA CYS A 503 9.29 15.74 -24.35
C CYS A 503 10.78 16.11 -24.48
N ASP A 504 11.45 15.70 -25.55
CA ASP A 504 12.89 15.94 -25.78
C ASP A 504 13.77 15.47 -24.60
N LYS A 505 13.38 14.36 -23.95
CA LYS A 505 14.05 13.78 -22.77
C LYS A 505 14.05 14.67 -21.52
N LYS A 506 13.36 15.81 -21.54
CA LYS A 506 13.18 16.69 -20.38
C LYS A 506 12.43 15.93 -19.29
N TYR A 507 12.73 16.23 -18.04
CA TYR A 507 12.04 15.61 -16.90
C TYR A 507 10.56 15.99 -16.95
N ALA A 508 9.70 15.01 -17.27
CA ALA A 508 8.28 15.19 -17.53
C ALA A 508 7.52 13.97 -16.98
N ILE A 509 6.59 14.20 -16.05
CA ILE A 509 5.95 13.15 -15.24
C ILE A 509 4.54 13.53 -14.82
N HIS A 510 3.86 12.65 -14.10
CA HIS A 510 2.54 12.87 -13.52
C HIS A 510 1.48 13.22 -14.57
N PRO A 511 1.31 12.37 -15.61
CA PRO A 511 0.41 12.67 -16.72
C PRO A 511 -1.03 12.93 -16.26
N ALA A 512 -1.57 14.08 -16.68
CA ALA A 512 -2.95 14.51 -16.47
C ALA A 512 -3.74 14.31 -17.76
N LEU A 513 -4.38 13.15 -17.89
CA LEU A 513 -5.01 12.69 -19.11
C LEU A 513 -6.42 13.29 -19.33
N PHE A 514 -6.78 13.56 -20.59
CA PHE A 514 -8.13 13.93 -20.99
C PHE A 514 -8.47 13.40 -22.38
N VAL A 515 -9.76 13.27 -22.67
CA VAL A 515 -10.28 12.84 -23.98
C VAL A 515 -10.46 14.06 -24.89
N ARG A 516 -10.01 13.98 -26.14
CA ARG A 516 -10.17 15.03 -27.16
C ARG A 516 -11.49 14.87 -27.90
N LYS A 517 -11.91 15.88 -28.66
CA LYS A 517 -13.20 15.87 -29.39
C LYS A 517 -13.31 14.75 -30.42
N ASP A 518 -12.19 14.38 -31.04
CA ASP A 518 -12.06 13.27 -31.99
C ASP A 518 -11.88 11.90 -31.33
N HIS A 519 -12.07 11.81 -30.00
CA HIS A 519 -11.86 10.63 -29.17
C HIS A 519 -10.40 10.15 -29.09
N SER A 520 -9.45 10.92 -29.63
CA SER A 520 -8.04 10.76 -29.33
C SER A 520 -7.72 11.27 -27.92
N LEU A 521 -6.47 11.11 -27.47
CA LEU A 521 -6.07 11.46 -26.11
C LEU A 521 -5.15 12.69 -26.11
N GLY A 522 -5.28 13.50 -25.06
CA GLY A 522 -4.32 14.52 -24.70
C GLY A 522 -3.90 14.36 -23.24
N LEU A 523 -2.70 14.81 -22.90
CA LEU A 523 -2.25 14.88 -21.51
C LEU A 523 -1.30 16.04 -21.27
N PHE A 524 -1.31 16.53 -20.03
CA PHE A 524 -0.33 17.48 -19.53
C PHE A 524 0.70 16.78 -18.63
N LEU A 525 1.94 17.25 -18.62
CA LEU A 525 3.02 16.69 -17.80
C LEU A 525 3.63 17.73 -16.87
N ARG A 526 3.91 17.34 -15.63
CA ARG A 526 4.72 18.14 -14.71
C ARG A 526 6.16 18.22 -15.20
N GLY A 527 6.76 19.41 -15.13
CA GLY A 527 8.20 19.60 -15.28
C GLY A 527 8.56 20.82 -16.14
N PRO A 528 8.70 20.68 -17.47
CA PRO A 528 9.27 21.72 -18.31
C PRO A 528 8.40 22.99 -18.33
N ASN A 529 9.04 24.12 -18.60
CA ASN A 529 8.38 25.39 -18.88
C ASN A 529 8.62 25.76 -20.36
N PRO A 530 7.57 25.97 -21.18
CA PRO A 530 6.14 25.92 -20.85
C PRO A 530 5.64 24.50 -20.56
N LEU A 531 4.43 24.41 -19.96
CA LEU A 531 3.78 23.15 -19.61
C LEU A 531 3.56 22.27 -20.86
N PRO A 532 4.14 21.05 -20.92
CA PRO A 532 3.94 20.17 -22.06
C PRO A 532 2.49 19.73 -22.19
N LEU A 533 1.94 19.84 -23.40
CA LEU A 533 0.73 19.17 -23.84
C LEU A 533 1.12 18.17 -24.93
N LEU A 534 0.95 16.88 -24.65
CA LEU A 534 1.15 15.82 -25.64
C LEU A 534 -0.20 15.25 -26.06
N VAL A 535 -0.32 14.90 -27.34
CA VAL A 535 -1.50 14.24 -27.90
C VAL A 535 -1.12 12.97 -28.65
N THR A 536 -2.02 12.00 -28.64
CA THR A 536 -1.86 10.72 -29.32
C THR A 536 -3.17 10.30 -29.98
N ALA A 537 -3.09 9.83 -31.22
CA ALA A 537 -4.21 9.30 -31.99
C ALA A 537 -4.25 7.76 -32.01
N ASP A 538 -3.23 7.11 -31.47
CA ASP A 538 -3.01 5.66 -31.52
C ASP A 538 -2.87 5.06 -30.11
N LEU A 539 -3.55 5.66 -29.13
CA LEU A 539 -3.57 5.21 -27.74
C LEU A 539 -2.18 5.16 -27.08
N GLY A 540 -1.31 6.10 -27.42
CA GLY A 540 -0.02 6.30 -26.77
C GLY A 540 1.13 5.49 -27.36
N GLN A 541 1.00 4.99 -28.60
CA GLN A 541 2.14 4.43 -29.33
C GLN A 541 3.03 5.56 -29.87
N THR A 542 2.43 6.63 -30.39
CA THR A 542 3.13 7.84 -30.85
C THR A 542 2.54 9.09 -30.22
N TRP A 543 3.38 10.13 -30.12
CA TRP A 543 3.06 11.37 -29.44
C TRP A 543 3.42 12.57 -30.29
N LYS A 544 2.55 13.58 -30.27
CA LYS A 544 2.78 14.90 -30.85
C LYS A 544 2.68 15.96 -29.77
N SER A 545 3.65 16.86 -29.71
CA SER A 545 3.63 18.00 -28.81
C SER A 545 2.79 19.16 -29.38
N ILE A 546 2.03 19.82 -28.51
CA ILE A 546 1.30 21.05 -28.78
C ILE A 546 1.88 22.13 -27.85
N ALA A 547 2.25 23.27 -28.42
CA ALA A 547 2.73 24.40 -27.65
C ALA A 547 1.61 24.98 -26.77
N THR A 548 1.94 25.35 -25.54
CA THR A 548 1.00 25.99 -24.63
C THR A 548 1.58 27.30 -24.09
N PRO A 549 0.74 28.30 -23.78
CA PRO A 549 1.19 29.51 -23.08
C PRO A 549 1.34 29.28 -21.56
N LEU A 550 1.09 28.06 -21.08
CA LEU A 550 0.94 27.76 -19.68
C LEU A 550 2.29 27.57 -19.00
N PRO A 551 2.47 28.04 -17.75
CA PRO A 551 3.70 27.87 -17.02
C PRO A 551 3.92 26.39 -16.67
N GLY A 552 5.19 25.97 -16.72
CA GLY A 552 5.60 24.66 -16.24
C GLY A 552 5.30 24.45 -14.76
N VAL A 553 5.10 23.19 -14.37
CA VAL A 553 4.74 22.81 -12.99
C VAL A 553 5.96 22.29 -12.24
N SER A 554 6.22 22.86 -11.07
CA SER A 554 7.36 22.53 -10.20
C SER A 554 7.10 21.32 -9.29
N VAL A 555 8.12 20.93 -8.52
CA VAL A 555 8.04 19.84 -7.52
C VAL A 555 6.90 20.05 -6.53
N GLY A 556 6.29 18.95 -6.06
CA GLY A 556 5.19 18.95 -5.09
C GLY A 556 3.83 19.36 -5.67
N GLN A 557 3.73 19.57 -6.98
CA GLN A 557 2.48 19.90 -7.67
C GLN A 557 2.20 18.90 -8.80
N LYS A 558 0.93 18.71 -9.15
CA LYS A 558 0.48 17.91 -10.31
C LYS A 558 -0.83 18.49 -10.81
N SER A 559 -0.91 18.71 -12.12
CA SER A 559 -2.13 19.21 -12.78
C SER A 559 -3.18 18.10 -12.90
N ALA A 560 -4.42 18.52 -13.18
CA ALA A 560 -5.50 17.62 -13.56
C ALA A 560 -6.27 18.23 -14.72
N ALA A 561 -6.72 17.41 -15.66
CA ALA A 561 -7.51 17.84 -16.80
C ALA A 561 -8.70 16.91 -17.01
N LEU A 562 -9.80 17.42 -17.55
CA LEU A 562 -10.90 16.60 -18.04
C LEU A 562 -11.65 17.24 -19.20
N ARG A 563 -12.31 16.40 -20.00
CA ARG A 563 -13.29 16.80 -21.01
C ARG A 563 -14.63 17.06 -20.33
N LEU A 564 -15.09 18.31 -20.30
CA LEU A 564 -16.43 18.64 -19.79
C LEU A 564 -17.52 18.15 -20.73
N ALA A 565 -18.73 17.95 -20.19
CA ALA A 565 -19.94 17.64 -20.95
C ALA A 565 -20.28 18.68 -22.03
N SER A 566 -19.85 19.94 -21.86
CA SER A 566 -19.99 20.99 -22.87
C SER A 566 -19.07 20.85 -24.08
N GLY A 567 -18.09 19.95 -24.03
CA GLY A 567 -17.07 19.80 -25.07
C GLY A 567 -15.85 20.74 -24.92
N ALA A 568 -15.72 21.49 -23.81
CA ALA A 568 -14.51 22.25 -23.45
C ALA A 568 -13.58 21.48 -22.50
N VAL A 569 -12.25 21.56 -22.67
CA VAL A 569 -11.27 20.98 -21.72
C VAL A 569 -11.16 21.95 -20.56
N VAL A 570 -11.26 21.43 -19.35
CA VAL A 570 -10.82 22.16 -18.15
C VAL A 570 -9.47 21.63 -17.70
N LEU A 571 -8.57 22.53 -17.33
CA LEU A 571 -7.29 22.23 -16.69
C LEU A 571 -7.24 22.95 -15.37
N VAL A 572 -6.93 22.23 -14.29
CA VAL A 572 -6.51 22.83 -13.02
C VAL A 572 -5.03 22.56 -12.85
N SER A 573 -4.26 23.62 -12.61
CA SER A 573 -2.80 23.54 -12.55
C SER A 573 -2.20 24.58 -11.61
N ALA A 574 -0.96 24.36 -11.22
CA ALA A 574 -0.20 25.32 -10.42
C ALA A 574 0.31 26.47 -11.29
N ASP A 575 0.16 27.70 -10.80
CA ASP A 575 0.84 28.88 -11.36
C ASP A 575 2.12 29.13 -10.54
N SER A 576 3.13 28.28 -10.76
CA SER A 576 4.43 28.39 -10.07
C SER A 576 5.14 29.73 -10.33
N THR A 577 4.76 30.45 -11.40
CA THR A 577 5.31 31.76 -11.74
C THR A 577 4.54 32.92 -11.11
N ARG A 578 3.31 32.68 -10.64
CA ARG A 578 2.32 33.68 -10.21
C ARG A 578 2.00 34.74 -11.28
N LYS A 579 2.23 34.42 -12.56
CA LYS A 579 2.05 35.38 -13.68
C LYS A 579 0.70 35.26 -14.36
N ILE A 580 0.00 34.14 -14.24
CA ILE A 580 -1.29 33.92 -14.89
C ILE A 580 -2.42 34.51 -14.04
N VAL A 581 -2.46 34.17 -12.75
CA VAL A 581 -3.57 34.58 -11.86
C VAL A 581 -3.11 35.25 -10.56
N GLY A 582 -1.81 35.48 -10.37
CA GLY A 582 -1.26 36.03 -9.12
C GLY A 582 -1.41 35.12 -7.89
N GLY A 583 -1.81 33.86 -8.08
CA GLY A 583 -2.08 32.87 -7.06
C GLY A 583 -1.27 31.58 -7.27
N PRO A 584 -1.35 30.62 -6.33
CA PRO A 584 -0.62 29.36 -6.44
C PRO A 584 -1.26 28.39 -7.44
N THR A 585 -2.59 28.46 -7.64
CA THR A 585 -3.36 27.51 -8.44
C THR A 585 -4.38 28.26 -9.29
N TYR A 586 -4.59 27.77 -10.52
CA TYR A 586 -5.58 28.29 -11.44
C TYR A 586 -6.40 27.17 -12.07
N VAL A 587 -7.57 27.54 -12.57
CA VAL A 587 -8.36 26.75 -13.50
C VAL A 587 -8.48 27.49 -14.82
N ALA A 588 -8.30 26.79 -15.93
CA ALA A 588 -8.39 27.34 -17.28
C ALA A 588 -9.31 26.50 -18.17
N LEU A 589 -10.00 27.17 -19.11
CA LEU A 589 -10.95 26.57 -20.04
C LEU A 589 -10.46 26.69 -21.48
N SER A 590 -10.39 25.56 -22.18
CA SER A 590 -10.05 25.49 -23.60
C SER A 590 -11.20 24.88 -24.42
N PRO A 591 -11.77 25.63 -25.38
CA PRO A 591 -12.84 25.10 -26.24
C PRO A 591 -12.31 24.22 -27.38
N ASP A 592 -11.01 24.16 -27.61
CA ASP A 592 -10.36 23.60 -28.81
C ASP A 592 -9.20 22.64 -28.47
N ASP A 593 -9.39 21.83 -27.42
CA ASP A 593 -8.48 20.77 -27.01
C ASP A 593 -7.05 21.22 -26.68
N GLY A 594 -6.93 22.40 -26.06
CA GLY A 594 -5.71 22.95 -25.51
C GLY A 594 -4.97 23.94 -26.42
N ALA A 595 -5.50 24.23 -27.61
CA ALA A 595 -4.88 25.17 -28.54
C ALA A 595 -5.05 26.64 -28.09
N THR A 596 -6.21 27.01 -27.54
CA THR A 596 -6.48 28.31 -26.93
C THR A 596 -7.10 28.18 -25.54
N TRP A 597 -6.91 29.20 -24.70
CA TRP A 597 -7.37 29.24 -23.31
C TRP A 597 -8.22 30.48 -23.08
N THR A 598 -9.51 30.33 -23.35
CA THR A 598 -10.49 31.43 -23.39
C THR A 598 -10.83 32.05 -22.04
N HIS A 599 -10.67 31.30 -20.96
CA HIS A 599 -10.98 31.75 -19.61
C HIS A 599 -10.00 31.17 -18.59
N VAL A 600 -9.60 31.97 -17.62
CA VAL A 600 -8.79 31.55 -16.47
C VAL A 600 -9.29 32.20 -15.19
N ARG A 601 -9.28 31.45 -14.09
CA ARG A 601 -9.56 31.98 -12.75
C ARG A 601 -8.60 31.38 -11.73
N LYS A 602 -8.31 32.16 -10.70
CA LYS A 602 -7.59 31.72 -9.51
C LYS A 602 -8.44 30.73 -8.71
N LEU A 603 -7.84 29.67 -8.18
CA LEU A 603 -8.44 28.79 -7.18
C LEU A 603 -7.62 28.91 -5.89
N ASP A 604 -8.13 29.71 -4.96
CA ASP A 604 -7.50 29.87 -3.65
C ASP A 604 -7.65 28.61 -2.80
N ASP A 605 -6.68 28.40 -1.91
CA ASP A 605 -6.62 27.31 -0.92
C ASP A 605 -6.60 25.88 -1.48
N LEU A 606 -6.56 25.73 -2.81
CA LEU A 606 -6.36 24.47 -3.51
C LEU A 606 -4.90 24.35 -3.96
N GLY A 607 -4.29 23.18 -3.82
CA GLY A 607 -2.94 22.95 -4.34
C GLY A 607 -2.40 21.54 -4.09
N GLY A 608 -1.16 21.32 -4.52
CA GLY A 608 -0.50 20.02 -4.42
C GLY A 608 -0.80 19.15 -5.63
N TYR A 609 -1.11 17.87 -5.40
CA TYR A 609 -1.46 16.97 -6.49
C TYR A 609 -2.97 16.95 -6.67
N LEU A 610 -3.39 17.42 -7.84
CA LEU A 610 -4.78 17.70 -8.15
C LEU A 610 -5.44 16.50 -8.83
N ALA A 611 -6.75 16.39 -8.62
CA ALA A 611 -7.66 15.54 -9.38
C ALA A 611 -8.98 16.28 -9.63
N LEU A 612 -9.68 15.88 -10.69
CA LEU A 612 -10.92 16.52 -11.10
C LEU A 612 -11.98 15.49 -11.48
N THR A 613 -13.24 15.83 -11.23
CA THR A 613 -14.39 15.13 -11.79
C THR A 613 -15.52 16.12 -12.07
N GLN A 614 -16.40 15.81 -13.00
CA GLN A 614 -17.63 16.56 -13.24
C GLN A 614 -18.83 15.70 -12.85
N ALA A 615 -19.68 16.23 -11.98
CA ALA A 615 -20.92 15.59 -11.60
C ALA A 615 -22.01 15.78 -12.67
N PRO A 616 -23.05 14.93 -12.72
CA PRO A 616 -24.15 15.03 -13.69
C PRO A 616 -24.88 16.38 -13.70
N ASN A 617 -24.86 17.12 -12.59
CA ASN A 617 -25.44 18.47 -12.49
C ASN A 617 -24.55 19.58 -13.09
N GLY A 618 -23.42 19.22 -13.73
CA GLY A 618 -22.50 20.14 -14.38
C GLY A 618 -21.44 20.75 -13.46
N VAL A 619 -21.52 20.51 -12.15
CA VAL A 619 -20.53 21.00 -11.17
C VAL A 619 -19.23 20.20 -11.31
N ILE A 620 -18.12 20.92 -11.36
CA ILE A 620 -16.76 20.41 -11.41
C ILE A 620 -16.21 20.43 -9.99
N TYR A 621 -15.71 19.29 -9.52
CA TYR A 621 -15.05 19.16 -8.23
C TYR A 621 -13.56 19.02 -8.44
N ALA A 622 -12.79 19.88 -7.78
CA ALA A 622 -11.33 19.84 -7.76
C ALA A 622 -10.84 19.49 -6.38
N PHE A 623 -10.10 18.40 -6.26
CA PHE A 623 -9.54 17.91 -5.01
C PHE A 623 -8.01 17.94 -5.07
N GLY A 624 -7.37 18.40 -4.00
CA GLY A 624 -5.92 18.54 -3.90
C GLY A 624 -5.35 17.88 -2.65
N SER A 625 -4.05 18.07 -2.44
CA SER A 625 -3.35 17.56 -1.25
C SER A 625 -3.94 18.18 0.03
N ARG A 626 -3.76 17.50 1.18
CA ARG A 626 -4.29 17.93 2.50
C ARG A 626 -5.81 18.19 2.51
N GLN A 627 -6.54 17.40 1.72
CA GLN A 627 -7.99 17.46 1.58
C GLN A 627 -8.49 18.87 1.21
N SER A 628 -7.69 19.62 0.45
CA SER A 628 -8.14 20.88 -0.14
C SER A 628 -9.15 20.58 -1.25
N VAL A 629 -10.29 21.26 -1.25
CA VAL A 629 -11.36 20.98 -2.21
C VAL A 629 -12.18 22.22 -2.53
N ALA A 630 -12.42 22.40 -3.83
CA ALA A 630 -13.28 23.44 -4.37
C ALA A 630 -14.26 22.83 -5.38
N ALA A 631 -15.43 23.43 -5.52
CA ALA A 631 -16.42 23.08 -6.53
C ALA A 631 -16.82 24.33 -7.31
N PHE A 632 -17.01 24.21 -8.61
CA PHE A 632 -17.40 25.33 -9.47
C PHE A 632 -18.09 24.83 -10.74
N ASN A 633 -18.75 25.70 -11.47
CA ASN A 633 -19.30 25.36 -12.79
C ASN A 633 -18.65 26.20 -13.90
N GLU A 634 -18.97 25.84 -15.15
CA GLU A 634 -18.42 26.51 -16.32
C GLU A 634 -18.88 27.99 -16.42
N ALA A 635 -20.10 28.32 -15.98
CA ALA A 635 -20.60 29.70 -15.95
C ALA A 635 -19.74 30.59 -15.04
N TRP A 636 -19.33 30.10 -13.87
CA TRP A 636 -18.39 30.81 -13.01
C TRP A 636 -17.01 30.96 -13.66
N LEU A 637 -16.49 29.91 -14.29
CA LEU A 637 -15.19 29.96 -14.97
C LEU A 637 -15.18 30.98 -16.12
N LYS A 638 -16.27 31.05 -16.90
CA LYS A 638 -16.45 31.98 -18.03
C LYS A 638 -16.47 33.46 -17.66
N GLN A 639 -16.58 33.80 -16.37
CA GLN A 639 -16.41 35.17 -15.90
C GLN A 639 -14.94 35.61 -15.83
N GLY A 640 -13.99 34.66 -15.96
CA GLY A 640 -12.57 34.95 -15.99
C GLY A 640 -12.10 35.50 -17.34
N PRO A 641 -11.01 36.28 -17.37
CA PRO A 641 -10.39 36.74 -18.62
C PRO A 641 -9.74 35.58 -19.38
N PRO A 642 -9.43 35.73 -20.68
CA PRO A 642 -8.56 34.79 -21.40
C PRO A 642 -7.14 34.81 -20.86
N ILE A 643 -6.38 33.74 -21.11
CA ILE A 643 -4.93 33.75 -20.90
C ILE A 643 -4.28 34.55 -22.04
N PRO A 644 -3.46 35.58 -21.73
CA PRO A 644 -2.81 36.43 -22.73
C PRO A 644 -1.92 35.68 -23.74
#